data_AF-A0A384A9L4-F1
#
_entry.id   AF-A0A384A9L4-F1
#
_cell.length_a   1.000
_cell.length_b   1.000
_cell.length_c   1.000
_cell.angle_alpha   90.00
_cell.angle_beta   90.00
_cell.angle_gamma   90.00
#
_symmetry.space_group_name_H-M   'P 1'
#
loop_
_entity.id
_entity.type
_entity.pdbx_description
1 polymer ?
#
loop_
_entity_poly.entity_id
_entity_poly.type
_entity_poly.pdbx_seq_one_letter_code
_entity_poly.pdbx_strand_id
1 'polypeptide(L)'
;MAAPGAAATDLEVVRGKRAALFFAAVVIVLGLPLWWKTTETYRAPLPYSQISGLNSLQLRLMVPVTVVFTQESVPLDDQEKLPFTVVHEREIPLKYKLKIKCRFQKAYRRALDHEEEALSLGGIQEAETMFAEPSEQAEGSLTVYVISEHSSLLPQDMMSYIGPKRMAVVRGIMHREAFNIIGRRVIQVAQAMSLTEDVLAAALADHLPEDKWSSDKRRPLKSSLGYEITFSLLNPDPKSHDVHWDIEGAVQRYVQPFLNALRAVGNFSVDSQILYYAVLGVNPRFDPASSSYYLAAHSLPHVINPVESRLGSSAASLYPVLNFLLYVPELAHSPLYIQDKDGAPVATNAFHSPRWGGIMVYNVDPKAYNGSELPVRVKVDMVRVMEVFLAQLRLLFGIAQPQMPPKCLFSGSKSEGIMSWELDRLLWARSVENLATATTTLTSLAQLLGKISNIVIKDDVASEALKKHWLNVNWNDMKYEHTFHSSFVYYLCSPEENIYKIDFVRFKIRDMDSGTVLFEIKKPPASERLPINPRDLDPNAGRFVRYQFTPAFLRLRQVGATVEFTVGDKPVNNFRMIERHYFRNQLLKSFDFHFGFCIPSSKNTCEHIYDFPPLSEELINEMIHHPYETQSDSFYFVDDRLVMHNKADYSYSGTP
;
A
#
# COMPACT_ATOMS: atom_id res chain seq x y z
N MET A 1 -40.30 59.91 74.71
CA MET A 1 -40.10 60.38 73.33
C MET A 1 -38.89 59.68 72.74
N ALA A 2 -39.06 59.11 71.54
CA ALA A 2 -38.09 58.59 70.57
C ALA A 2 -37.08 57.50 71.00
N ALA A 3 -37.09 56.42 70.22
CA ALA A 3 -36.36 55.16 70.39
C ALA A 3 -34.85 55.24 70.11
N PRO A 4 -34.01 54.47 70.82
CA PRO A 4 -32.62 54.21 70.41
C PRO A 4 -32.49 53.02 69.44
N GLY A 5 -33.61 52.44 68.98
CA GLY A 5 -33.61 51.22 68.16
C GLY A 5 -33.43 51.41 66.65
N ALA A 6 -33.76 52.59 66.10
CA ALA A 6 -33.82 52.78 64.64
C ALA A 6 -32.44 52.94 63.96
N ALA A 7 -31.46 53.51 64.66
CA ALA A 7 -30.12 53.74 64.10
C ALA A 7 -29.29 52.45 63.99
N ALA A 8 -29.51 51.49 64.90
CA ALA A 8 -28.84 50.19 64.88
C ALA A 8 -29.34 49.32 63.70
N THR A 9 -30.64 49.37 63.42
CA THR A 9 -31.25 48.60 62.32
C THR A 9 -30.80 49.07 60.93
N ASP A 10 -30.63 50.38 60.72
CA ASP A 10 -30.16 50.90 59.42
C ASP A 10 -28.71 50.51 59.12
N LEU A 11 -27.85 50.48 60.15
CA LEU A 11 -26.46 50.04 60.05
C LEU A 11 -26.34 48.55 59.71
N GLU A 12 -27.22 47.72 60.26
CA GLU A 12 -27.30 46.29 59.93
C GLU A 12 -27.80 46.05 58.50
N VAL A 13 -28.79 46.82 58.04
CA VAL A 13 -29.27 46.75 56.65
C VAL A 13 -28.19 47.16 55.66
N VAL A 14 -27.42 48.22 55.96
CA VAL A 14 -26.27 48.65 55.11
C VAL A 14 -25.14 47.63 55.13
N ARG A 15 -24.84 47.01 56.29
CA ARG A 15 -23.88 45.90 56.38
C ARG A 15 -24.34 44.69 55.58
N GLY A 16 -25.62 44.33 55.65
CA GLY A 16 -26.22 43.25 54.86
C GLY A 16 -26.11 43.48 53.36
N LYS A 17 -26.39 44.71 52.88
CA LYS A 17 -26.21 45.09 51.46
C LYS A 17 -24.76 45.02 51.01
N ARG A 18 -23.80 45.47 51.83
CA ARG A 18 -22.36 45.38 51.52
C ARG A 18 -21.86 43.93 51.51
N ALA A 19 -22.33 43.10 52.44
CA ALA A 19 -22.02 41.67 52.46
C ALA A 19 -22.58 40.97 51.22
N ALA A 20 -23.83 41.24 50.84
CA ALA A 20 -24.44 40.69 49.64
C ALA A 20 -23.69 41.10 48.35
N LEU A 21 -23.27 42.37 48.25
CA LEU A 21 -22.45 42.85 47.14
C LEU A 21 -21.07 42.18 47.10
N PHE A 22 -20.45 41.97 48.27
CA PHE A 22 -19.17 41.26 48.36
C PHE A 22 -19.30 39.79 47.93
N PHE A 23 -20.32 39.08 48.39
CA PHE A 23 -20.58 37.71 47.95
C PHE A 23 -20.88 37.64 46.45
N ALA A 24 -21.68 38.56 45.92
CA ALA A 24 -21.94 38.64 44.48
C ALA A 24 -20.64 38.90 43.69
N ALA A 25 -19.79 39.81 44.16
CA ALA A 25 -18.49 40.07 43.55
C ALA A 25 -17.57 38.84 43.60
N VAL A 26 -17.52 38.11 44.72
CA VAL A 26 -16.74 36.87 44.85
C VAL A 26 -17.26 35.78 43.90
N VAL A 27 -18.58 35.61 43.78
CA VAL A 27 -19.18 34.65 42.83
C VAL A 27 -18.89 35.03 41.38
N ILE A 28 -18.88 36.32 41.04
CA ILE A 28 -18.54 36.77 39.68
C ILE A 28 -17.04 36.62 39.41
N VAL A 29 -16.17 37.03 40.33
CA VAL A 29 -14.71 37.07 40.14
C VAL A 29 -14.07 35.70 40.28
N LEU A 30 -14.57 34.82 41.16
CA LEU A 30 -14.03 33.47 41.35
C LEU A 30 -14.95 32.40 40.78
N GLY A 31 -16.27 32.55 40.96
CA GLY A 31 -17.24 31.55 40.52
C GLY A 31 -17.35 31.46 39.00
N LEU A 32 -17.38 32.58 38.26
CA LEU A 32 -17.43 32.52 36.78
C LEU A 32 -16.15 31.92 36.18
N PRO A 33 -14.92 32.31 36.57
CA PRO A 33 -13.72 31.67 36.03
C PRO A 33 -13.59 30.20 36.44
N LEU A 34 -13.97 29.86 37.67
CA LEU A 34 -13.95 28.47 38.12
C LEU A 34 -14.99 27.63 37.36
N TRP A 35 -16.22 28.13 37.21
CA TRP A 35 -17.27 27.48 36.44
C TRP A 35 -16.88 27.32 34.97
N TRP A 36 -16.29 28.35 34.36
CA TRP A 36 -15.78 28.26 32.99
C TRP A 36 -14.69 27.20 32.87
N LYS A 37 -13.72 27.18 33.79
CA LYS A 37 -12.62 26.21 33.79
C LYS A 37 -13.05 24.78 34.13
N THR A 38 -14.11 24.58 34.91
CA THR A 38 -14.64 23.25 35.24
C THR A 38 -15.66 22.73 34.23
N THR A 39 -16.29 23.61 33.44
CA THR A 39 -17.20 23.24 32.35
C THR A 39 -16.51 23.18 30.98
N GLU A 40 -15.29 23.70 30.86
CA GLU A 40 -14.48 23.57 29.66
C GLU A 40 -14.15 22.10 29.39
N THR A 41 -14.64 21.60 28.26
CA THR A 41 -14.36 20.23 27.82
C THR A 41 -12.89 20.11 27.41
N TYR A 42 -12.14 19.22 28.07
CA TYR A 42 -10.75 18.93 27.71
C TYR A 42 -10.63 18.57 26.21
N ARG A 43 -9.65 19.19 25.56
CA ARG A 43 -9.28 18.95 24.16
C ARG A 43 -7.77 18.90 24.02
N ALA A 44 -7.26 17.77 23.57
CA ALA A 44 -5.87 17.66 23.16
C ALA A 44 -5.55 18.65 22.01
N PRO A 45 -4.38 19.32 22.03
CA PRO A 45 -3.99 20.25 20.99
C PRO A 45 -3.72 19.52 19.67
N LEU A 46 -4.42 19.93 18.61
CA LEU A 46 -4.17 19.44 17.25
C LEU A 46 -3.31 20.45 16.46
N PRO A 47 -2.42 19.97 15.59
CA PRO A 47 -1.54 20.84 14.82
C PRO A 47 -2.27 21.44 13.60
N TYR A 48 -3.29 22.28 13.84
CA TYR A 48 -4.14 22.85 12.78
C TYR A 48 -3.37 23.61 11.70
N SER A 49 -2.34 24.37 12.08
CA SER A 49 -1.49 25.10 11.13
C SER A 49 -0.73 24.16 10.20
N GLN A 50 -0.17 23.07 10.75
CA GLN A 50 0.55 22.05 10.00
C GLN A 50 -0.39 21.27 9.07
N ILE A 51 -1.58 20.88 9.56
CA ILE A 51 -2.61 20.22 8.75
C ILE A 51 -3.06 21.14 7.60
N SER A 52 -3.25 22.43 7.87
CA SER A 52 -3.59 23.41 6.83
C SER A 52 -2.48 23.58 5.79
N GLY A 53 -1.22 23.43 6.20
CA GLY A 53 -0.05 23.40 5.33
C GLY A 53 -0.01 22.17 4.41
N LEU A 54 -0.68 21.06 4.77
CA LEU A 54 -0.71 19.86 3.93
C LEU A 54 -1.41 20.12 2.58
N ASN A 55 -2.38 21.04 2.51
CA ASN A 55 -3.02 21.41 1.25
C ASN A 55 -2.10 22.15 0.27
N SER A 56 -0.93 22.59 0.73
CA SER A 56 0.12 23.22 -0.08
C SER A 56 1.31 22.31 -0.35
N LEU A 57 1.23 21.01 0.02
CA LEU A 57 2.34 20.07 -0.16
C LEU A 57 2.74 19.96 -1.63
N GLN A 58 4.01 20.24 -1.88
CA GLN A 58 4.69 19.89 -3.12
C GLN A 58 5.11 18.43 -3.03
N LEU A 59 4.35 17.56 -3.68
CA LEU A 59 4.67 16.14 -3.80
C LEU A 59 5.93 15.99 -4.67
N ARG A 60 7.01 15.45 -4.12
CA ARG A 60 8.25 15.19 -4.86
C ARG A 60 8.38 13.69 -5.15
N LEU A 61 8.19 13.32 -6.41
CA LEU A 61 8.30 11.92 -6.85
C LEU A 61 9.65 11.75 -7.53
N MET A 62 10.51 10.90 -6.96
CA MET A 62 11.85 10.62 -7.47
C MET A 62 11.81 9.37 -8.36
N VAL A 63 12.29 9.49 -9.61
CA VAL A 63 12.48 8.36 -10.52
C VAL A 63 13.98 8.23 -10.81
N PRO A 64 14.68 7.25 -10.20
CA PRO A 64 16.06 6.95 -10.53
C PRO A 64 16.16 6.37 -11.94
N VAL A 65 16.99 6.96 -12.78
CA VAL A 65 17.24 6.50 -14.16
C VAL A 65 18.73 6.29 -14.34
N THR A 66 19.15 5.05 -14.55
CA THR A 66 20.53 4.73 -14.92
C THR A 66 20.63 4.70 -16.44
N VAL A 67 21.47 5.54 -17.01
CA VAL A 67 21.73 5.58 -18.45
C VAL A 67 23.08 4.93 -18.70
N VAL A 68 23.07 3.86 -19.47
CA VAL A 68 24.25 3.02 -19.71
C VAL A 68 24.65 3.16 -21.17
N PHE A 69 25.85 3.65 -21.44
CA PHE A 69 26.35 3.76 -22.80
C PHE A 69 27.26 2.60 -23.18
N THR A 70 27.00 2.00 -24.33
CA THR A 70 27.93 1.07 -24.99
C THR A 70 29.17 1.81 -25.52
N GLN A 71 30.30 1.11 -25.68
CA GLN A 71 31.59 1.69 -26.10
C GLN A 71 31.46 2.49 -27.40
N GLU A 72 30.72 1.98 -28.38
CA GLU A 72 30.50 2.61 -29.68
C GLU A 72 29.40 3.70 -29.67
N SER A 73 28.72 3.91 -28.55
CA SER A 73 27.62 4.88 -28.42
C SER A 73 28.03 6.21 -27.79
N VAL A 74 29.27 6.34 -27.32
CA VAL A 74 29.80 7.57 -26.71
C VAL A 74 30.77 8.29 -27.66
N PRO A 75 30.49 9.55 -28.04
CA PRO A 75 31.47 10.37 -28.76
C PRO A 75 32.80 10.47 -27.98
N LEU A 76 33.93 10.34 -28.67
CA LEU A 76 35.28 10.32 -28.07
C LEU A 76 35.53 11.50 -27.11
N ASP A 77 35.07 12.70 -27.47
CA ASP A 77 35.25 13.94 -26.68
C ASP A 77 34.53 13.94 -25.32
N ASP A 78 33.53 13.08 -25.13
CA ASP A 78 32.69 13.03 -23.94
C ASP A 78 32.92 11.75 -23.10
N GLN A 79 33.80 10.86 -23.56
CA GLN A 79 34.13 9.61 -22.86
C GLN A 79 34.74 9.85 -21.47
N GLU A 80 35.49 10.94 -21.28
CA GLU A 80 36.12 11.30 -20.00
C GLU A 80 35.14 11.87 -18.96
N LYS A 81 33.92 12.26 -19.38
CA LYS A 81 32.92 12.85 -18.47
C LYS A 81 32.11 11.80 -17.70
N LEU A 82 32.21 10.52 -18.06
CA LEU A 82 31.49 9.41 -17.43
C LEU A 82 32.32 8.79 -16.28
N PRO A 83 31.74 8.52 -15.09
CA PRO A 83 30.32 8.65 -14.73
C PRO A 83 29.96 10.04 -14.18
N PHE A 84 28.72 10.49 -14.43
CA PHE A 84 28.17 11.72 -13.85
C PHE A 84 26.67 11.60 -13.58
N THR A 85 26.12 12.47 -12.73
CA THR A 85 24.69 12.49 -12.41
C THR A 85 24.07 13.83 -12.79
N VAL A 86 22.93 13.78 -13.49
CA VAL A 86 22.12 14.96 -13.82
C VAL A 86 20.73 14.80 -13.24
N VAL A 87 20.31 15.80 -12.48
CA VAL A 87 18.95 15.90 -11.98
C VAL A 87 18.12 16.69 -12.98
N HIS A 88 17.01 16.10 -13.43
CA HIS A 88 16.00 16.80 -14.21
C HIS A 88 14.71 16.87 -13.40
N GLU A 89 14.23 18.08 -13.12
CA GLU A 89 12.98 18.30 -12.39
C GLU A 89 11.92 18.83 -13.35
N ARG A 90 10.75 18.20 -13.33
CA ARG A 90 9.57 18.62 -14.07
C ARG A 90 8.44 18.85 -13.08
N GLU A 91 7.88 20.05 -13.10
CA GLU A 91 6.61 20.32 -12.44
C GLU A 91 5.49 19.84 -13.36
N ILE A 92 4.63 18.96 -12.85
CA ILE A 92 3.41 18.56 -13.52
C ILE A 92 2.30 19.43 -12.94
N PRO A 93 1.85 20.47 -13.66
CA PRO A 93 0.78 21.32 -13.19
C PRO A 93 -0.51 20.50 -13.22
N LEU A 94 -0.95 20.03 -12.07
CA LEU A 94 -2.30 19.54 -11.94
C LEU A 94 -3.25 20.74 -11.92
N LYS A 95 -4.47 20.55 -12.42
CA LYS A 95 -5.52 21.54 -12.16
C LYS A 95 -5.74 21.59 -10.64
N TYR A 96 -5.95 22.80 -10.09
CA TYR A 96 -6.06 23.12 -8.65
C TYR A 96 -4.73 23.24 -7.88
N LYS A 97 -4.80 23.70 -6.61
CA LYS A 97 -3.65 24.16 -5.78
C LYS A 97 -2.56 23.10 -5.47
N LEU A 98 -2.75 21.84 -5.91
CA LEU A 98 -1.78 20.76 -5.70
C LEU A 98 -0.72 20.79 -6.81
N LYS A 99 0.56 20.83 -6.44
CA LYS A 99 1.68 20.80 -7.39
C LYS A 99 2.49 19.53 -7.17
N ILE A 100 2.53 18.65 -8.17
CA ILE A 100 3.42 17.48 -8.15
C ILE A 100 4.69 17.84 -8.92
N LYS A 101 5.84 17.68 -8.28
CA LYS A 101 7.16 17.79 -8.88
C LYS A 101 7.73 16.39 -9.07
N CYS A 102 7.86 15.97 -10.32
CA CYS A 102 8.54 14.72 -10.66
C CYS A 102 10.01 15.02 -10.95
N ARG A 103 10.91 14.38 -10.21
CA ARG A 103 12.35 14.54 -10.32
C ARG A 103 12.97 13.25 -10.85
N PHE A 104 13.50 13.33 -12.06
CA PHE A 104 14.25 12.26 -12.71
C PHE A 104 15.74 12.42 -12.37
N GLN A 105 16.29 11.50 -11.58
CA GLN A 105 17.71 11.48 -11.26
C GLN A 105 18.42 10.56 -12.24
N LYS A 106 19.14 11.15 -13.20
CA LYS A 106 19.82 10.41 -14.27
C LYS A 106 21.28 10.17 -13.89
N ALA A 107 21.67 8.93 -13.62
CA ALA A 107 23.06 8.54 -13.42
C ALA A 107 23.60 7.94 -14.73
N TYR A 108 24.62 8.55 -15.32
CA TYR A 108 25.22 8.08 -16.57
C TYR A 108 26.48 7.28 -16.26
N ARG A 109 26.60 6.07 -16.84
CA ARG A 109 27.77 5.20 -16.73
C ARG A 109 28.05 4.48 -18.04
N ARG A 110 29.23 3.85 -18.14
CA ARG A 110 29.55 2.91 -19.22
C ARG A 110 28.92 1.54 -18.96
N ALA A 111 28.67 0.81 -20.04
CA ALA A 111 28.28 -0.59 -19.99
C ALA A 111 29.39 -1.44 -19.38
N LEU A 112 29.00 -2.44 -18.59
CA LEU A 112 29.87 -3.49 -18.09
C LEU A 112 30.08 -4.55 -19.18
N ASP A 113 31.13 -5.37 -19.05
CA ASP A 113 31.50 -6.35 -20.08
C ASP A 113 30.34 -7.31 -20.43
N HIS A 114 29.59 -7.78 -19.43
CA HIS A 114 28.42 -8.63 -19.65
C HIS A 114 27.24 -7.90 -20.31
N GLU A 115 27.11 -6.59 -20.10
CA GLU A 115 26.06 -5.78 -20.73
C GLU A 115 26.40 -5.49 -22.20
N GLU A 116 27.68 -5.27 -22.51
CA GLU A 116 28.18 -5.15 -23.88
C GLU A 116 27.95 -6.45 -24.66
N GLU A 117 28.32 -7.59 -24.08
CA GLU A 117 28.10 -8.90 -24.69
C GLU A 117 26.61 -9.10 -25.00
N ALA A 118 25.72 -8.83 -24.03
CA ALA A 118 24.28 -8.94 -24.22
C ALA A 118 23.73 -7.99 -25.31
N LEU A 119 24.24 -6.76 -25.42
CA LEU A 119 23.81 -5.78 -26.44
C LEU A 119 24.43 -6.01 -27.82
N SER A 120 25.50 -6.79 -27.90
CA SER A 120 26.12 -7.21 -29.16
C SER A 120 25.39 -8.37 -29.84
N LEU A 121 24.51 -9.07 -29.12
CA LEU A 121 23.66 -10.12 -29.67
C LEU A 121 22.67 -9.58 -30.70
N GLY A 122 22.40 -10.38 -31.73
CA GLY A 122 21.57 -9.97 -32.87
C GLY A 122 20.09 -9.73 -32.56
N GLY A 123 19.60 -10.14 -31.39
CA GLY A 123 18.19 -10.06 -30.99
C GLY A 123 17.97 -9.42 -29.62
N ILE A 124 17.06 -8.44 -29.56
CA ILE A 124 16.69 -7.75 -28.31
C ILE A 124 16.12 -8.68 -27.24
N GLN A 125 15.48 -9.78 -27.64
CA GLN A 125 14.91 -10.78 -26.73
C GLN A 125 15.99 -11.64 -26.06
N GLU A 126 17.09 -11.91 -26.76
CA GLU A 126 18.23 -12.64 -26.22
C GLU A 126 18.98 -11.76 -25.21
N ALA A 127 19.20 -10.48 -25.56
CA ALA A 127 19.74 -9.47 -24.67
C ALA A 127 18.92 -9.37 -23.36
N GLU A 128 17.59 -9.28 -23.46
CA GLU A 128 16.67 -9.29 -22.30
C GLU A 128 16.81 -10.50 -21.38
N THR A 129 17.16 -11.65 -21.95
CA THR A 129 17.32 -12.91 -21.21
C THR A 129 18.65 -12.92 -20.46
N MET A 130 19.73 -12.40 -21.05
CA MET A 130 21.00 -12.22 -20.32
C MET A 130 20.89 -11.20 -19.20
N PHE A 131 20.15 -10.10 -19.40
CA PHE A 131 19.83 -9.15 -18.32
C PHE A 131 18.88 -9.71 -17.25
N ALA A 132 18.38 -10.95 -17.40
CA ALA A 132 17.54 -11.60 -16.41
C ALA A 132 18.31 -12.19 -15.23
N GLU A 133 19.63 -12.34 -15.35
CA GLU A 133 20.46 -12.75 -14.22
C GLU A 133 20.39 -11.70 -13.09
N PRO A 134 20.47 -12.12 -11.81
CA PRO A 134 19.98 -11.35 -10.68
C PRO A 134 20.93 -10.18 -10.33
N SER A 135 20.94 -9.14 -11.15
CA SER A 135 21.27 -7.80 -10.65
C SER A 135 20.04 -7.30 -9.91
N GLU A 136 20.13 -7.09 -8.60
CA GLU A 136 19.09 -6.49 -7.77
C GLU A 136 18.80 -5.05 -8.25
N GLN A 137 18.01 -4.89 -9.31
CA GLN A 137 17.52 -3.59 -9.72
C GLN A 137 16.46 -3.13 -8.71
N ALA A 138 16.80 -2.09 -7.95
CA ALA A 138 15.91 -1.46 -7.00
C ALA A 138 14.53 -1.15 -7.63
N GLU A 139 13.46 -1.41 -6.88
CA GLU A 139 12.10 -1.16 -7.33
C GLU A 139 11.90 0.32 -7.71
N GLY A 140 11.20 0.58 -8.81
CA GLY A 140 11.00 1.94 -9.32
C GLY A 140 12.23 2.59 -9.98
N SER A 141 13.38 1.92 -10.06
CA SER A 141 14.51 2.38 -10.87
C SER A 141 14.38 1.95 -12.33
N LEU A 142 14.84 2.76 -13.27
CA LEU A 142 14.82 2.45 -14.70
C LEU A 142 16.24 2.42 -15.26
N THR A 143 16.56 1.42 -16.07
CA THR A 143 17.83 1.36 -16.80
C THR A 143 17.60 1.59 -18.29
N VAL A 144 18.31 2.55 -18.87
CA VAL A 144 18.23 2.88 -20.29
C VAL A 144 19.58 2.65 -20.95
N TYR A 145 19.67 1.64 -21.81
CA TYR A 145 20.87 1.33 -22.58
C TYR A 145 20.91 2.17 -23.85
N VAL A 146 22.05 2.82 -24.09
CA VAL A 146 22.32 3.58 -25.30
C VAL A 146 23.24 2.72 -26.19
N ILE A 147 22.70 2.29 -27.32
CA ILE A 147 23.41 1.44 -28.29
C ILE A 147 24.01 2.28 -29.41
N SER A 148 24.99 1.73 -30.13
CA SER A 148 25.57 2.33 -31.32
C SER A 148 24.50 2.69 -32.37
N GLU A 149 24.73 3.76 -33.12
CA GLU A 149 23.87 4.18 -34.24
C GLU A 149 23.74 3.05 -35.29
N HIS A 150 24.79 2.25 -35.45
CA HIS A 150 24.88 1.16 -36.43
C HIS A 150 24.44 -0.21 -35.89
N SER A 151 24.02 -0.29 -34.62
CA SER A 151 23.60 -1.55 -34.03
C SER A 151 22.40 -2.15 -34.77
N SER A 152 22.45 -3.46 -35.03
CA SER A 152 21.38 -4.26 -35.63
C SER A 152 20.28 -4.64 -34.63
N LEU A 153 20.45 -4.32 -33.34
CA LEU A 153 19.55 -4.72 -32.26
C LEU A 153 18.15 -4.08 -32.36
N LEU A 154 18.06 -2.92 -33.02
CA LEU A 154 16.81 -2.28 -33.40
C LEU A 154 16.71 -2.17 -34.94
N PRO A 155 15.50 -2.23 -35.52
CA PRO A 155 15.26 -1.82 -36.91
C PRO A 155 15.73 -0.38 -37.17
N GLN A 156 16.14 -0.08 -38.41
CA GLN A 156 16.73 1.22 -38.76
C GLN A 156 15.77 2.41 -38.63
N ASP A 157 14.47 2.17 -38.79
CA ASP A 157 13.41 3.16 -38.62
C ASP A 157 13.07 3.45 -37.15
N MET A 158 13.57 2.61 -36.23
CA MET A 158 13.25 2.65 -34.80
C MET A 158 14.40 3.25 -33.99
N MET A 159 14.05 4.16 -33.08
CA MET A 159 15.00 4.93 -32.27
C MET A 159 15.02 4.49 -30.80
N SER A 160 14.01 3.77 -30.34
CA SER A 160 13.95 3.27 -28.98
C SER A 160 13.12 2.00 -28.87
N TYR A 161 13.31 1.28 -27.78
CA TYR A 161 12.56 0.10 -27.40
C TYR A 161 12.25 0.11 -25.91
N ILE A 162 11.03 -0.26 -25.55
CA ILE A 162 10.60 -0.46 -24.16
C ILE A 162 10.26 -1.95 -23.98
N GLY A 163 10.98 -2.59 -23.07
CA GLY A 163 10.82 -4.00 -22.74
C GLY A 163 9.82 -4.27 -21.61
N PRO A 164 9.61 -5.55 -21.25
CA PRO A 164 8.75 -5.97 -20.14
C PRO A 164 9.37 -5.73 -18.76
N LYS A 165 10.70 -5.59 -18.70
CA LYS A 165 11.44 -5.30 -17.47
C LYS A 165 11.68 -3.80 -17.31
N ARG A 166 12.31 -3.38 -16.20
CA ARG A 166 12.72 -1.98 -15.92
C ARG A 166 13.85 -1.49 -16.84
N MET A 167 13.83 -1.90 -18.11
CA MET A 167 14.86 -1.73 -19.10
C MET A 167 14.28 -1.15 -20.38
N ALA A 168 15.01 -0.19 -20.95
CA ALA A 168 14.74 0.34 -22.27
C ALA A 168 16.04 0.49 -23.05
N VAL A 169 15.92 0.53 -24.38
CA VAL A 169 17.03 0.74 -25.29
C VAL A 169 16.77 2.00 -26.10
N VAL A 170 17.80 2.83 -26.29
CA VAL A 170 17.78 4.04 -27.12
C VAL A 170 18.93 3.97 -28.11
N ARG A 171 18.67 4.24 -29.39
CA ARG A 171 19.72 4.34 -30.40
C ARG A 171 20.51 5.64 -30.18
N GLY A 172 21.82 5.51 -30.05
CA GLY A 172 22.77 6.61 -29.97
C GLY A 172 22.91 7.34 -31.31
N ILE A 173 23.54 8.51 -31.27
CA ILE A 173 23.80 9.35 -32.45
C ILE A 173 25.22 9.89 -32.31
N MET A 174 26.01 9.84 -33.38
CA MET A 174 27.38 10.38 -33.38
C MET A 174 27.40 11.84 -33.90
N HIS A 175 26.93 12.78 -33.09
CA HIS A 175 26.92 14.22 -33.42
C HIS A 175 27.34 15.09 -32.23
N ARG A 176 27.80 16.33 -32.47
CA ARG A 176 28.24 17.28 -31.42
C ARG A 176 27.14 17.63 -30.39
N GLU A 177 25.87 17.37 -30.70
CA GLU A 177 24.71 17.57 -29.81
C GLU A 177 24.10 16.24 -29.32
N ALA A 178 24.80 15.13 -29.48
CA ALA A 178 24.32 13.78 -29.18
C ALA A 178 23.75 13.66 -27.75
N PHE A 179 24.48 14.15 -26.74
CA PHE A 179 24.02 14.10 -25.34
C PHE A 179 22.69 14.81 -25.11
N ASN A 180 22.41 15.92 -25.80
CA ASN A 180 21.15 16.63 -25.66
C ASN A 180 20.00 15.86 -26.31
N ILE A 181 20.22 15.30 -27.50
CA ILE A 181 19.19 14.54 -28.22
C ILE A 181 18.89 13.22 -27.50
N ILE A 182 19.93 12.46 -27.14
CA ILE A 182 19.82 11.23 -26.36
C ILE A 182 19.19 11.53 -25.00
N GLY A 183 19.63 12.59 -24.32
CA GLY A 183 19.08 13.02 -23.03
C GLY A 183 17.58 13.34 -23.09
N ARG A 184 17.10 14.00 -24.15
CA ARG A 184 15.66 14.21 -24.38
C ARG A 184 14.92 12.91 -24.62
N ARG A 185 15.50 11.99 -25.39
CA ARG A 185 14.88 10.70 -25.72
C ARG A 185 14.78 9.78 -24.51
N VAL A 186 15.83 9.71 -23.70
CA VAL A 186 15.86 9.02 -22.40
C VAL A 186 14.73 9.53 -21.51
N ILE A 187 14.51 10.85 -21.45
CA ILE A 187 13.41 11.42 -20.66
C ILE A 187 12.04 11.00 -21.21
N GLN A 188 11.84 11.01 -22.54
CA GLN A 188 10.58 10.56 -23.15
C GLN A 188 10.27 9.10 -22.82
N VAL A 189 11.28 8.23 -22.89
CA VAL A 189 11.15 6.80 -22.55
C VAL A 189 10.88 6.63 -21.04
N ALA A 190 11.65 7.30 -20.19
CA ALA A 190 11.45 7.25 -18.73
C ALA A 190 10.05 7.75 -18.33
N GLN A 191 9.53 8.81 -18.98
CA GLN A 191 8.16 9.28 -18.79
C GLN A 191 7.14 8.24 -19.24
N ALA A 192 7.37 7.60 -20.38
CA ALA A 192 6.50 6.56 -20.92
C ALA A 192 6.50 5.26 -20.08
N MET A 193 7.49 5.05 -19.21
CA MET A 193 7.57 3.92 -18.27
C MET A 193 7.22 4.29 -16.82
N SER A 194 7.28 5.56 -16.44
CA SER A 194 6.99 6.02 -15.06
C SER A 194 5.61 6.70 -14.95
N LEU A 195 5.53 7.91 -14.43
CA LEU A 195 4.29 8.64 -14.19
C LEU A 195 3.96 9.57 -15.36
N THR A 196 2.76 9.40 -15.92
CA THR A 196 2.19 10.32 -16.92
C THR A 196 1.15 11.24 -16.28
N GLU A 197 0.84 12.33 -16.97
CA GLU A 197 -0.19 13.28 -16.52
C GLU A 197 -1.56 12.59 -16.39
N ASP A 198 -1.89 11.68 -17.31
CA ASP A 198 -3.14 10.91 -17.29
C ASP A 198 -3.24 9.98 -16.07
N VAL A 199 -2.13 9.32 -15.70
CA VAL A 199 -2.08 8.41 -14.54
C VAL A 199 -2.25 9.20 -13.24
N LEU A 200 -1.58 10.34 -13.12
CA LEU A 200 -1.72 11.22 -11.96
C LEU A 200 -3.11 11.85 -11.88
N ALA A 201 -3.67 12.27 -13.02
CA ALA A 201 -5.04 12.78 -13.08
C ALA A 201 -6.06 11.72 -12.67
N ALA A 202 -5.89 10.47 -13.11
CA ALA A 202 -6.75 9.35 -12.71
C ALA A 202 -6.62 9.04 -11.20
N ALA A 203 -5.40 9.03 -10.65
CA ALA A 203 -5.16 8.81 -9.22
C ALA A 203 -5.79 9.89 -8.33
N LEU A 204 -5.97 11.11 -8.86
CA LEU A 204 -6.52 12.25 -8.14
C LEU A 204 -7.98 12.56 -8.52
N ALA A 205 -8.61 11.76 -9.39
CA ALA A 205 -9.92 12.06 -9.95
C ALA A 205 -11.01 12.31 -8.90
N ASP A 206 -10.99 11.56 -7.79
CA ASP A 206 -11.97 11.70 -6.70
C ASP A 206 -11.77 12.96 -5.84
N HIS A 207 -10.62 13.63 -5.97
CA HIS A 207 -10.29 14.88 -5.27
C HIS A 207 -10.44 16.11 -6.17
N LEU A 208 -10.88 15.93 -7.42
CA LEU A 208 -11.05 16.97 -8.42
C LEU A 208 -12.56 17.19 -8.70
N PRO A 209 -13.04 18.44 -8.84
CA PRO A 209 -14.41 18.73 -9.25
C PRO A 209 -14.74 18.09 -10.60
N GLU A 210 -15.93 17.51 -10.72
CA GLU A 210 -16.36 16.66 -11.85
C GLU A 210 -16.38 17.37 -13.22
N ASP A 211 -16.32 18.70 -13.25
CA ASP A 211 -16.78 19.49 -14.38
C ASP A 211 -15.96 19.39 -15.68
N LYS A 212 -14.79 18.73 -15.73
CA LYS A 212 -13.98 18.68 -16.97
C LYS A 212 -13.19 17.40 -17.25
N TRP A 213 -13.42 16.29 -16.53
CA TRP A 213 -12.84 14.96 -16.88
C TRP A 213 -13.95 13.99 -17.31
N SER A 214 -14.64 14.36 -18.40
CA SER A 214 -15.78 13.64 -18.97
C SER A 214 -15.36 12.43 -19.81
N SER A 215 -14.70 11.47 -19.18
CA SER A 215 -14.76 10.10 -19.70
C SER A 215 -14.83 9.13 -18.54
N ASP A 216 -16.04 8.62 -18.29
CA ASP A 216 -16.31 7.45 -17.43
C ASP A 216 -15.37 6.26 -17.71
N LYS A 217 -14.69 6.26 -18.87
CA LYS A 217 -13.76 5.23 -19.33
C LYS A 217 -12.46 5.09 -18.51
N ARG A 218 -12.20 5.89 -17.46
CA ARG A 218 -10.89 5.91 -16.77
C ARG A 218 -10.93 6.16 -15.27
N ARG A 219 -11.96 5.70 -14.54
CA ARG A 219 -11.91 5.69 -13.07
C ARG A 219 -11.43 4.30 -12.61
N PRO A 220 -10.12 4.11 -12.32
CA PRO A 220 -9.66 2.85 -11.76
C PRO A 220 -10.35 2.57 -10.42
N LEU A 221 -10.33 1.30 -10.03
CA LEU A 221 -10.73 0.84 -8.71
C LEU A 221 -9.91 1.56 -7.65
N LYS A 222 -10.45 1.78 -6.45
CA LYS A 222 -9.72 2.41 -5.34
C LYS A 222 -8.66 1.49 -4.76
N SER A 223 -7.64 2.09 -4.15
CA SER A 223 -6.67 1.34 -3.35
C SER A 223 -7.39 0.66 -2.18
N SER A 224 -7.14 -0.63 -1.99
CA SER A 224 -7.67 -1.46 -0.90
C SER A 224 -6.60 -2.44 -0.44
N LEU A 225 -6.68 -2.90 0.81
CA LEU A 225 -5.77 -3.92 1.36
C LEU A 225 -6.02 -5.31 0.75
N GLY A 226 -7.20 -5.52 0.16
CA GLY A 226 -7.54 -6.74 -0.54
C GLY A 226 -8.66 -6.55 -1.55
N TYR A 227 -8.80 -7.53 -2.43
CA TYR A 227 -9.74 -7.55 -3.55
C TYR A 227 -10.29 -8.98 -3.72
N GLU A 228 -11.58 -9.09 -4.00
CA GLU A 228 -12.22 -10.35 -4.34
C GLU A 228 -12.60 -10.35 -5.81
N ILE A 229 -12.29 -11.42 -6.53
CA ILE A 229 -12.54 -11.54 -7.96
C ILE A 229 -13.42 -12.77 -8.19
N THR A 230 -14.64 -12.54 -8.68
CA THR A 230 -15.64 -13.60 -8.88
C THR A 230 -15.88 -13.81 -10.37
N PHE A 231 -15.59 -15.00 -10.87
CA PHE A 231 -15.93 -15.42 -12.23
C PHE A 231 -17.26 -16.17 -12.24
N SER A 232 -18.27 -15.65 -12.94
CA SER A 232 -19.62 -16.23 -12.98
C SER A 232 -20.03 -16.62 -14.40
N LEU A 233 -20.36 -17.89 -14.61
CA LEU A 233 -20.99 -18.36 -15.85
C LEU A 233 -22.51 -18.29 -15.70
N LEU A 234 -23.18 -17.53 -16.57
CA LEU A 234 -24.63 -17.40 -16.59
C LEU A 234 -25.19 -18.21 -17.75
N ASN A 235 -25.95 -19.25 -17.43
CA ASN A 235 -26.68 -20.09 -18.37
C ASN A 235 -28.19 -19.97 -18.11
N PRO A 236 -28.92 -19.07 -18.81
CA PRO A 236 -30.36 -18.90 -18.67
C PRO A 236 -31.17 -20.11 -19.20
N ASP A 237 -30.62 -20.90 -20.12
CA ASP A 237 -31.32 -21.99 -20.80
C ASP A 237 -30.50 -23.30 -20.77
N PRO A 238 -30.43 -23.97 -19.60
CA PRO A 238 -29.74 -25.26 -19.47
C PRO A 238 -30.44 -26.42 -20.21
N LYS A 239 -31.65 -26.20 -20.73
CA LYS A 239 -32.37 -27.21 -21.52
C LYS A 239 -31.82 -27.28 -22.95
N SER A 240 -31.43 -26.13 -23.50
CA SER A 240 -30.88 -26.05 -24.85
C SER A 240 -29.37 -26.21 -24.89
N HIS A 241 -28.64 -25.77 -23.85
CA HIS A 241 -27.17 -25.79 -23.82
C HIS A 241 -26.61 -26.34 -22.51
N ASP A 242 -25.74 -27.35 -22.60
CA ASP A 242 -24.87 -27.81 -21.52
C ASP A 242 -23.50 -27.12 -21.68
N VAL A 243 -23.30 -26.04 -20.92
CA VAL A 243 -22.12 -25.18 -21.06
C VAL A 243 -21.03 -25.64 -20.11
N HIS A 244 -19.92 -26.07 -20.68
CA HIS A 244 -18.73 -26.46 -19.94
C HIS A 244 -17.60 -25.46 -20.17
N TRP A 245 -17.08 -24.89 -19.08
CA TRP A 245 -15.92 -24.02 -19.06
C TRP A 245 -14.86 -24.58 -18.12
N ASP A 246 -13.59 -24.53 -18.53
CA ASP A 246 -12.46 -24.93 -17.69
C ASP A 246 -11.91 -23.69 -16.98
N ILE A 247 -12.66 -23.21 -15.99
CA ILE A 247 -12.30 -21.99 -15.26
C ILE A 247 -11.09 -22.21 -14.34
N GLU A 248 -10.95 -23.40 -13.75
CA GLU A 248 -9.82 -23.74 -12.88
C GLU A 248 -8.49 -23.67 -13.66
N GLY A 249 -8.40 -24.38 -14.79
CA GLY A 249 -7.22 -24.35 -15.65
C GLY A 249 -6.93 -22.94 -16.19
N ALA A 250 -7.98 -22.19 -16.54
CA ALA A 250 -7.85 -20.82 -17.02
C ALA A 250 -7.34 -19.85 -15.94
N VAL A 251 -7.83 -19.96 -14.70
CA VAL A 251 -7.34 -19.15 -13.58
C VAL A 251 -5.88 -19.46 -13.29
N GLN A 252 -5.51 -20.74 -13.17
CA GLN A 252 -4.13 -21.13 -12.89
C GLN A 252 -3.15 -20.66 -14.00
N ARG A 253 -3.58 -20.74 -15.26
CA ARG A 253 -2.71 -20.42 -16.41
C ARG A 253 -2.60 -18.93 -16.71
N TYR A 254 -3.69 -18.16 -16.56
CA TYR A 254 -3.76 -16.78 -17.03
C TYR A 254 -3.95 -15.75 -15.92
N VAL A 255 -4.76 -16.06 -14.90
CA VAL A 255 -5.12 -15.09 -13.86
C VAL A 255 -4.12 -15.11 -12.70
N GLN A 256 -3.71 -16.29 -12.25
CA GLN A 256 -2.80 -16.44 -11.11
C GLN A 256 -1.44 -15.77 -11.34
N PRO A 257 -0.78 -15.88 -12.51
CA PRO A 257 0.46 -15.15 -12.77
C PRO A 257 0.29 -13.63 -12.63
N PHE A 258 -0.82 -13.10 -13.15
CA PHE A 258 -1.17 -11.68 -13.05
C PHE A 258 -1.39 -11.23 -11.60
N LEU A 259 -2.14 -12.02 -10.81
CA LEU A 259 -2.37 -11.71 -9.39
C LEU A 259 -1.12 -11.85 -8.52
N ASN A 260 -0.27 -12.84 -8.81
CA ASN A 260 1.01 -13.03 -8.13
C ASN A 260 1.92 -11.82 -8.33
N ALA A 261 1.96 -11.27 -9.55
CA ALA A 261 2.72 -10.06 -9.84
C ALA A 261 2.15 -8.82 -9.13
N LEU A 262 0.83 -8.80 -8.87
CA LEU A 262 0.15 -7.73 -8.14
C LEU A 262 0.14 -7.89 -6.61
N ARG A 263 0.78 -8.92 -6.04
CA ARG A 263 0.77 -9.19 -4.58
C ARG A 263 1.18 -8.00 -3.70
N ALA A 264 2.02 -7.10 -4.23
CA ALA A 264 2.47 -5.90 -3.53
C ALA A 264 1.36 -4.83 -3.42
N VAL A 265 0.31 -4.92 -4.24
CA VAL A 265 -0.81 -3.98 -4.29
C VAL A 265 -1.88 -4.34 -3.25
N GLY A 266 -2.07 -5.63 -2.95
CA GLY A 266 -3.04 -6.11 -1.96
C GLY A 266 -3.22 -7.62 -2.00
N ASN A 267 -4.07 -8.12 -1.10
CA ASN A 267 -4.43 -9.54 -1.05
C ASN A 267 -5.56 -9.86 -2.04
N PHE A 268 -5.46 -10.96 -2.77
CA PHE A 268 -6.47 -11.36 -3.75
C PHE A 268 -7.13 -12.67 -3.37
N SER A 269 -8.46 -12.70 -3.40
CA SER A 269 -9.27 -13.92 -3.39
C SER A 269 -9.90 -14.11 -4.76
N VAL A 270 -9.98 -15.35 -5.23
CA VAL A 270 -10.64 -15.69 -6.51
C VAL A 270 -11.69 -16.75 -6.27
N ASP A 271 -12.92 -16.43 -6.64
CA ASP A 271 -14.06 -17.32 -6.57
C ASP A 271 -14.63 -17.59 -7.96
N SER A 272 -15.28 -18.74 -8.13
CA SER A 272 -16.01 -19.05 -9.36
C SER A 272 -17.36 -19.67 -9.07
N GLN A 273 -18.34 -19.39 -9.92
CA GLN A 273 -19.69 -19.93 -9.79
C GLN A 273 -20.38 -20.12 -11.14
N ILE A 274 -21.41 -20.96 -11.16
CA ILE A 274 -22.28 -21.19 -12.32
C ILE A 274 -23.72 -20.92 -11.88
N LEU A 275 -24.40 -20.03 -12.60
CA LEU A 275 -25.77 -19.64 -12.34
C LEU A 275 -26.67 -20.09 -13.48
N TYR A 276 -27.57 -21.02 -13.16
CA TYR A 276 -28.61 -21.49 -14.08
C TYR A 276 -29.87 -20.64 -13.98
N TYR A 277 -30.58 -20.50 -15.10
CA TYR A 277 -31.82 -19.70 -15.20
C TYR A 277 -31.61 -18.22 -14.82
N ALA A 278 -30.38 -17.73 -15.00
CA ALA A 278 -29.97 -16.35 -14.74
C ALA A 278 -30.04 -15.51 -16.01
N VAL A 279 -31.11 -14.72 -16.13
CA VAL A 279 -31.31 -13.76 -17.23
C VAL A 279 -30.74 -12.39 -16.87
N LEU A 280 -30.27 -11.64 -17.87
CA LEU A 280 -29.66 -10.31 -17.68
C LEU A 280 -30.66 -9.21 -17.27
N GLY A 281 -31.96 -9.52 -17.18
CA GLY A 281 -33.00 -8.57 -16.76
C GLY A 281 -33.27 -7.45 -17.77
N VAL A 282 -32.70 -7.53 -18.98
CA VAL A 282 -32.91 -6.59 -20.09
C VAL A 282 -33.37 -7.36 -21.33
N ASN A 283 -34.31 -6.78 -22.07
CA ASN A 283 -34.84 -7.40 -23.27
C ASN A 283 -34.02 -6.97 -24.50
N PRO A 284 -33.45 -7.93 -25.25
CA PRO A 284 -32.70 -7.60 -26.45
C PRO A 284 -33.62 -7.16 -27.60
N ARG A 285 -33.11 -6.29 -28.48
CA ARG A 285 -33.82 -5.84 -29.68
C ARG A 285 -33.46 -6.72 -30.86
N PHE A 286 -34.47 -7.23 -31.57
CA PHE A 286 -34.25 -8.02 -32.78
C PHE A 286 -34.06 -7.11 -33.99
N ASP A 287 -33.04 -7.38 -34.80
CA ASP A 287 -32.81 -6.75 -36.08
C ASP A 287 -33.10 -7.74 -37.23
N PRO A 288 -34.13 -7.49 -38.05
CA PRO A 288 -34.47 -8.35 -39.18
C PRO A 288 -33.37 -8.42 -40.25
N ALA A 289 -32.55 -7.38 -40.41
CA ALA A 289 -31.55 -7.31 -41.48
C ALA A 289 -30.38 -8.29 -41.24
N SER A 290 -29.93 -8.38 -39.99
CA SER A 290 -28.84 -9.26 -39.57
C SER A 290 -29.31 -10.57 -38.92
N SER A 291 -30.63 -10.75 -38.76
CA SER A 291 -31.23 -11.90 -38.05
C SER A 291 -30.60 -12.15 -36.67
N SER A 292 -30.29 -11.06 -35.96
CA SER A 292 -29.52 -11.08 -34.72
C SER A 292 -30.17 -10.20 -33.65
N TYR A 293 -29.86 -10.48 -32.39
CA TYR A 293 -30.33 -9.72 -31.24
C TYR A 293 -29.26 -8.75 -30.74
N TYR A 294 -29.67 -7.55 -30.31
CA TYR A 294 -28.77 -6.50 -29.87
C TYR A 294 -29.09 -5.94 -28.49
N LEU A 295 -28.04 -5.70 -27.70
CA LEU A 295 -28.06 -4.92 -26.47
C LEU A 295 -27.27 -3.63 -26.67
N ALA A 296 -27.91 -2.49 -26.41
CA ALA A 296 -27.26 -1.20 -26.52
C ALA A 296 -26.41 -0.90 -25.28
N ALA A 297 -25.25 -0.28 -25.45
CA ALA A 297 -24.35 0.05 -24.33
C ALA A 297 -25.02 0.82 -23.18
N HIS A 298 -26.02 1.66 -23.47
CA HIS A 298 -26.74 2.42 -22.45
C HIS A 298 -27.65 1.55 -21.56
N SER A 299 -28.07 0.36 -22.00
CA SER A 299 -28.89 -0.54 -21.20
C SER A 299 -28.09 -1.50 -20.32
N LEU A 300 -26.78 -1.64 -20.58
CA LEU A 300 -25.90 -2.56 -19.85
C LEU A 300 -25.69 -2.21 -18.38
N PRO A 301 -25.63 -0.94 -17.94
CA PRO A 301 -25.63 -0.62 -16.52
C PRO A 301 -26.86 -1.14 -15.78
N HIS A 302 -28.02 -1.26 -16.44
CA HIS A 302 -29.23 -1.81 -15.84
C HIS A 302 -29.20 -3.32 -15.65
N VAL A 303 -28.24 -4.03 -16.27
CA VAL A 303 -28.01 -5.47 -16.08
C VAL A 303 -27.35 -5.76 -14.73
N ILE A 304 -26.62 -4.80 -14.17
CA ILE A 304 -25.82 -4.99 -12.96
C ILE A 304 -26.72 -5.34 -11.78
N ASN A 305 -27.74 -4.53 -11.49
CA ASN A 305 -28.54 -4.72 -10.27
C ASN A 305 -29.31 -6.07 -10.23
N PRO A 306 -30.00 -6.52 -11.31
CA PRO A 306 -30.67 -7.82 -11.30
C PRO A 306 -29.70 -8.99 -11.12
N VAL A 307 -28.52 -8.89 -11.73
CA VAL A 307 -27.48 -9.91 -11.63
C VAL A 307 -26.89 -9.92 -10.22
N GLU A 308 -26.53 -8.75 -9.68
CA GLU A 308 -25.93 -8.60 -8.34
C GLU A 308 -26.81 -9.18 -7.25
N SER A 309 -28.15 -9.03 -7.36
CA SER A 309 -29.09 -9.66 -6.42
C SER A 309 -29.02 -11.18 -6.37
N ARG A 310 -28.45 -11.82 -7.42
CA ARG A 310 -28.29 -13.27 -7.55
C ARG A 310 -26.85 -13.72 -7.27
N LEU A 311 -25.89 -12.80 -7.17
CA LEU A 311 -24.51 -13.12 -6.80
C LEU A 311 -24.45 -13.27 -5.27
N GLY A 312 -24.05 -14.44 -4.78
CA GLY A 312 -24.09 -14.77 -3.35
C GLY A 312 -23.02 -14.10 -2.47
N SER A 313 -22.20 -13.20 -3.02
CA SER A 313 -20.88 -12.88 -2.44
C SER A 313 -20.79 -11.52 -1.71
N SER A 314 -21.73 -10.59 -1.91
CA SER A 314 -21.51 -9.18 -1.53
C SER A 314 -21.75 -8.83 -0.05
N ALA A 315 -22.31 -9.74 0.76
CA ALA A 315 -22.77 -9.41 2.12
C ALA A 315 -21.77 -9.72 3.25
N ALA A 316 -20.69 -10.46 2.97
CA ALA A 316 -19.80 -10.99 4.01
C ALA A 316 -18.37 -10.42 3.99
N SER A 317 -17.94 -9.79 2.89
CA SER A 317 -16.56 -9.33 2.74
C SER A 317 -16.36 -7.85 3.06
N LEU A 318 -15.20 -7.54 3.66
CA LEU A 318 -14.70 -6.19 3.88
C LEU A 318 -13.98 -5.62 2.64
N TYR A 319 -13.77 -6.44 1.61
CA TYR A 319 -13.01 -6.08 0.42
C TYR A 319 -13.91 -5.77 -0.78
N PRO A 320 -13.48 -4.88 -1.70
CA PRO A 320 -14.16 -4.66 -2.96
C PRO A 320 -14.20 -5.93 -3.82
N VAL A 321 -15.40 -6.24 -4.33
CA VAL A 321 -15.66 -7.41 -5.19
C VAL A 321 -15.69 -6.98 -6.66
N LEU A 322 -14.94 -7.69 -7.51
CA LEU A 322 -14.91 -7.54 -8.96
C LEU A 322 -15.60 -8.74 -9.63
N ASN A 323 -16.62 -8.46 -10.44
CA ASN A 323 -17.46 -9.48 -11.05
C ASN A 323 -17.16 -9.64 -12.54
N PHE A 324 -16.76 -10.84 -12.96
CA PHE A 324 -16.54 -11.18 -14.37
C PHE A 324 -17.55 -12.21 -14.83
N LEU A 325 -18.41 -11.82 -15.76
CA LEU A 325 -19.55 -12.63 -16.17
C LEU A 325 -19.41 -13.09 -17.60
N LEU A 326 -19.56 -14.39 -17.79
CA LEU A 326 -19.73 -14.99 -19.11
C LEU A 326 -21.21 -15.34 -19.28
N TYR A 327 -21.90 -14.64 -20.18
CA TYR A 327 -23.31 -14.87 -20.48
C TYR A 327 -23.46 -15.67 -21.77
N VAL A 328 -24.10 -16.83 -21.69
CA VAL A 328 -24.48 -17.62 -22.87
C VAL A 328 -25.97 -17.36 -23.13
N PRO A 329 -26.36 -16.75 -24.26
CA PRO A 329 -27.75 -16.39 -24.50
C PRO A 329 -28.65 -17.63 -24.68
N GLU A 330 -29.94 -17.45 -24.40
CA GLU A 330 -30.97 -18.45 -24.69
C GLU A 330 -31.07 -18.72 -26.19
N LEU A 331 -31.54 -19.91 -26.58
CA LEU A 331 -31.67 -20.26 -28.00
C LEU A 331 -32.59 -19.30 -28.76
N ALA A 332 -33.66 -18.84 -28.12
CA ALA A 332 -34.62 -17.88 -28.67
C ALA A 332 -34.04 -16.47 -28.88
N HIS A 333 -32.95 -16.13 -28.18
CA HIS A 333 -32.33 -14.80 -28.20
C HIS A 333 -30.89 -14.84 -28.73
N SER A 334 -30.53 -15.92 -29.46
CA SER A 334 -29.20 -16.13 -30.03
C SER A 334 -29.23 -15.91 -31.54
N PRO A 335 -28.20 -15.30 -32.16
CA PRO A 335 -27.01 -14.72 -31.53
C PRO A 335 -27.29 -13.33 -30.95
N LEU A 336 -26.62 -13.02 -29.83
CA LEU A 336 -26.73 -11.76 -29.12
C LEU A 336 -25.45 -10.92 -29.23
N TYR A 337 -25.58 -9.66 -29.60
CA TYR A 337 -24.45 -8.73 -29.77
C TYR A 337 -24.62 -7.45 -28.97
N ILE A 338 -23.51 -6.92 -28.47
CA ILE A 338 -23.45 -5.61 -27.81
C ILE A 338 -23.13 -4.51 -28.85
N GLN A 339 -23.87 -3.40 -28.79
CA GLN A 339 -23.61 -2.21 -29.61
C GLN A 339 -23.00 -1.08 -28.76
N ASP A 340 -22.02 -0.37 -29.31
CA ASP A 340 -21.46 0.84 -28.70
C ASP A 340 -22.46 2.02 -28.82
N LYS A 341 -22.10 3.18 -28.27
CA LYS A 341 -22.88 4.42 -28.28
C LYS A 341 -23.25 4.89 -29.70
N ASP A 342 -22.42 4.55 -30.68
CA ASP A 342 -22.63 4.89 -32.09
C ASP A 342 -23.46 3.84 -32.86
N GLY A 343 -23.97 2.81 -32.19
CA GLY A 343 -24.78 1.74 -32.78
C GLY A 343 -23.98 0.65 -33.51
N ALA A 344 -22.65 0.79 -33.60
CA ALA A 344 -21.77 -0.22 -34.17
C ALA A 344 -21.60 -1.44 -33.23
N PRO A 345 -21.48 -2.66 -33.75
CA PRO A 345 -21.23 -3.84 -32.94
C PRO A 345 -19.84 -3.79 -32.29
N VAL A 346 -19.77 -4.18 -31.02
CA VAL A 346 -18.50 -4.26 -30.26
C VAL A 346 -17.75 -5.54 -30.65
N ALA A 347 -16.51 -5.39 -31.11
CA ALA A 347 -15.70 -6.50 -31.64
C ALA A 347 -15.52 -7.67 -30.66
N THR A 348 -15.32 -7.39 -29.37
CA THR A 348 -15.12 -8.42 -28.32
C THR A 348 -16.44 -8.97 -27.78
N ASN A 349 -17.59 -8.40 -28.17
CA ASN A 349 -18.91 -8.69 -27.60
C ASN A 349 -18.95 -8.62 -26.06
N ALA A 350 -18.20 -7.67 -25.49
CA ALA A 350 -18.06 -7.50 -24.06
C ALA A 350 -18.14 -6.04 -23.64
N PHE A 351 -18.61 -5.82 -22.42
CA PHE A 351 -18.72 -4.51 -21.78
C PHE A 351 -18.09 -4.58 -20.38
N HIS A 352 -17.56 -3.46 -19.91
CA HIS A 352 -17.06 -3.34 -18.54
C HIS A 352 -17.70 -2.14 -17.86
N SER A 353 -17.98 -2.29 -16.59
CA SER A 353 -18.44 -1.20 -15.73
C SER A 353 -17.32 -0.82 -14.78
N PRO A 354 -16.91 0.47 -14.75
CA PRO A 354 -15.92 0.95 -13.78
C PRO A 354 -16.31 0.54 -12.36
N ARG A 355 -15.34 0.08 -11.57
CA ARG A 355 -15.49 -0.34 -10.16
C ARG A 355 -16.39 -1.54 -9.88
N TRP A 356 -16.95 -2.19 -10.91
CA TRP A 356 -17.78 -3.39 -10.72
C TRP A 356 -17.20 -4.63 -11.39
N GLY A 357 -16.73 -4.52 -12.64
CA GLY A 357 -16.23 -5.69 -13.38
C GLY A 357 -16.59 -5.68 -14.86
N GLY A 358 -16.77 -6.88 -15.43
CA GLY A 358 -16.97 -7.09 -16.86
C GLY A 358 -18.04 -8.13 -17.18
N ILE A 359 -18.73 -7.95 -18.32
CA ILE A 359 -19.72 -8.88 -18.87
C ILE A 359 -19.33 -9.18 -20.31
N MET A 360 -19.24 -10.46 -20.66
CA MET A 360 -18.97 -10.94 -22.01
C MET A 360 -20.12 -11.85 -22.47
N VAL A 361 -20.62 -11.61 -23.69
CA VAL A 361 -21.65 -12.45 -24.30
C VAL A 361 -21.00 -13.48 -25.24
N TYR A 362 -21.23 -14.76 -24.96
CA TYR A 362 -20.66 -15.89 -25.71
C TYR A 362 -21.74 -16.59 -26.54
N ASN A 363 -21.76 -16.30 -27.85
CA ASN A 363 -22.72 -16.91 -28.77
C ASN A 363 -22.30 -18.33 -29.14
N VAL A 364 -23.25 -19.26 -29.10
CA VAL A 364 -23.09 -20.65 -29.54
C VAL A 364 -23.31 -20.72 -31.06
N ASP A 365 -22.52 -21.53 -31.78
CA ASP A 365 -22.67 -21.71 -33.22
C ASP A 365 -24.07 -22.28 -33.56
N PRO A 366 -24.89 -21.60 -34.39
CA PRO A 366 -26.19 -22.09 -34.82
C PRO A 366 -26.15 -23.48 -35.47
N LYS A 367 -25.01 -23.87 -36.07
CA LYS A 367 -24.87 -25.21 -36.67
C LYS A 367 -24.88 -26.34 -35.63
N ALA A 368 -24.55 -26.04 -34.38
CA ALA A 368 -24.50 -27.04 -33.32
C ALA A 368 -25.90 -27.62 -32.97
N TYR A 369 -26.97 -26.88 -33.30
CA TYR A 369 -28.35 -27.32 -33.14
C TYR A 369 -28.87 -28.18 -34.30
N ASN A 370 -28.19 -28.20 -35.45
CA ASN A 370 -28.66 -28.92 -36.62
C ASN A 370 -28.32 -30.42 -36.49
N GLY A 371 -29.23 -31.19 -35.90
CA GLY A 371 -29.18 -32.66 -35.82
C GLY A 371 -28.71 -33.26 -34.49
N SER A 372 -28.54 -32.43 -33.45
CA SER A 372 -28.16 -32.87 -32.09
C SER A 372 -29.40 -32.98 -31.19
N GLU A 373 -29.45 -34.01 -30.33
CA GLU A 373 -30.41 -34.02 -29.21
C GLU A 373 -30.02 -32.91 -28.22
N LEU A 374 -31.02 -32.15 -27.74
CA LEU A 374 -30.81 -31.13 -26.71
C LEU A 374 -30.58 -31.80 -25.35
N PRO A 375 -29.71 -31.26 -24.47
CA PRO A 375 -28.94 -30.02 -24.64
C PRO A 375 -27.68 -30.21 -25.50
N VAL A 376 -27.36 -29.21 -26.32
CA VAL A 376 -26.10 -29.17 -27.08
C VAL A 376 -24.95 -28.91 -26.12
N ARG A 377 -23.90 -29.73 -26.19
CA ARG A 377 -22.69 -29.52 -25.39
C ARG A 377 -21.85 -28.38 -25.95
N VAL A 378 -21.67 -27.32 -25.17
CA VAL A 378 -20.90 -26.13 -25.53
C VAL A 378 -19.60 -26.12 -24.74
N LYS A 379 -18.47 -26.31 -25.42
CA LYS A 379 -17.14 -26.12 -24.82
C LYS A 379 -16.71 -24.67 -25.03
N VAL A 380 -16.57 -23.93 -23.94
CA VAL A 380 -16.14 -22.52 -23.98
C VAL A 380 -14.66 -22.44 -24.36
N ASP A 381 -14.34 -21.57 -25.32
CA ASP A 381 -12.96 -21.19 -25.62
C ASP A 381 -12.43 -20.24 -24.54
N MET A 382 -11.70 -20.81 -23.56
CA MET A 382 -11.16 -20.07 -22.44
C MET A 382 -10.04 -19.08 -22.85
N VAL A 383 -9.38 -19.28 -24.00
CA VAL A 383 -8.35 -18.32 -24.47
C VAL A 383 -9.03 -17.00 -24.82
N ARG A 384 -10.07 -17.08 -25.66
CA ARG A 384 -10.87 -15.91 -26.07
C ARG A 384 -11.50 -15.19 -24.88
N VAL A 385 -12.03 -15.94 -23.91
CA VAL A 385 -12.66 -15.35 -22.72
C VAL A 385 -11.63 -14.66 -21.83
N MET A 386 -10.48 -15.30 -21.59
CA MET A 386 -9.45 -14.73 -20.72
C MET A 386 -8.72 -13.54 -21.34
N GLU A 387 -8.56 -13.47 -22.66
CA GLU A 387 -8.05 -12.26 -23.34
C GLU A 387 -8.89 -11.03 -23.00
N VAL A 388 -10.22 -11.19 -23.00
CA VAL A 388 -11.16 -10.11 -22.67
C VAL A 388 -11.12 -9.79 -21.16
N PHE A 389 -11.23 -10.81 -20.31
CA PHE A 389 -11.27 -10.61 -18.86
C PHE A 389 -9.95 -10.04 -18.30
N LEU A 390 -8.79 -10.48 -18.78
CA LEU A 390 -7.49 -9.91 -18.40
C LEU A 390 -7.35 -8.46 -18.87
N ALA A 391 -7.80 -8.13 -20.07
CA ALA A 391 -7.80 -6.75 -20.55
C ALA A 391 -8.69 -5.86 -19.67
N GLN A 392 -9.86 -6.34 -19.27
CA GLN A 392 -10.76 -5.64 -18.36
C GLN A 392 -10.17 -5.50 -16.94
N LEU A 393 -9.55 -6.56 -16.40
CA LEU A 393 -8.83 -6.52 -15.12
C LEU A 393 -7.74 -5.44 -15.13
N ARG A 394 -6.90 -5.41 -16.18
CA ARG A 394 -5.86 -4.39 -16.35
C ARG A 394 -6.45 -2.98 -16.32
N LEU A 395 -7.56 -2.74 -17.04
CA LEU A 395 -8.25 -1.45 -17.03
C LEU A 395 -8.80 -1.09 -15.63
N LEU A 396 -9.42 -2.05 -14.92
CA LEU A 396 -9.99 -1.82 -13.59
C LEU A 396 -8.92 -1.46 -12.55
N PHE A 397 -7.74 -2.10 -12.60
CA PHE A 397 -6.63 -1.72 -11.72
C PHE A 397 -5.94 -0.41 -12.12
N GLY A 398 -6.25 0.15 -13.30
CA GLY A 398 -5.64 1.38 -13.81
C GLY A 398 -4.35 1.16 -14.60
N ILE A 399 -4.08 -0.07 -15.03
CA ILE A 399 -2.94 -0.43 -15.86
C ILE A 399 -3.27 -0.08 -17.31
N ALA A 400 -3.15 1.21 -17.64
CA ALA A 400 -3.37 1.72 -18.98
C ALA A 400 -2.16 1.45 -19.89
N GLN A 401 -2.43 1.27 -21.19
CA GLN A 401 -1.37 1.22 -22.19
C GLN A 401 -0.57 2.54 -22.16
N PRO A 402 0.77 2.47 -22.12
CA PRO A 402 1.60 3.66 -22.08
C PRO A 402 1.52 4.45 -23.39
N GLN A 403 1.56 5.78 -23.31
CA GLN A 403 1.73 6.62 -24.50
C GLN A 403 3.17 6.44 -25.02
N MET A 404 3.31 5.76 -26.16
CA MET A 404 4.62 5.43 -26.71
C MET A 404 5.27 6.63 -27.41
N PRO A 405 6.57 6.89 -27.17
CA PRO A 405 7.32 7.87 -27.94
C PRO A 405 7.31 7.55 -29.44
N PRO A 406 7.41 8.55 -30.34
CA PRO A 406 7.39 8.31 -31.78
C PRO A 406 8.60 7.48 -32.22
N LYS A 407 8.43 6.47 -33.09
CA LYS A 407 9.49 5.52 -33.48
C LYS A 407 10.04 4.68 -32.30
N CYS A 408 9.18 4.29 -31.38
CA CYS A 408 9.51 3.39 -30.28
C CYS A 408 8.86 2.03 -30.52
N LEU A 409 9.65 0.96 -30.48
CA LEU A 409 9.13 -0.40 -30.37
C LEU A 409 8.68 -0.67 -28.94
N PHE A 410 7.63 -1.47 -28.82
CA PHE A 410 7.07 -1.87 -27.55
C PHE A 410 6.89 -3.38 -27.53
N SER A 411 7.55 -4.06 -26.59
CA SER A 411 7.18 -5.44 -26.32
C SER A 411 5.91 -5.42 -25.48
N GLY A 412 4.82 -5.98 -26.02
CA GLY A 412 3.58 -6.17 -25.27
C GLY A 412 3.77 -7.11 -24.07
N SER A 413 2.79 -7.12 -23.17
CA SER A 413 2.83 -7.96 -21.96
C SER A 413 3.03 -9.44 -22.33
N LYS A 414 4.08 -10.07 -21.78
CA LYS A 414 4.32 -11.53 -21.89
C LYS A 414 3.32 -12.29 -20.98
N SER A 415 3.47 -13.61 -20.84
CA SER A 415 2.53 -14.52 -20.16
C SER A 415 2.15 -14.15 -18.72
N GLU A 416 2.91 -13.29 -18.04
CA GLU A 416 2.66 -12.82 -16.67
C GLU A 416 1.54 -11.75 -16.58
N GLY A 417 1.14 -11.16 -17.71
CA GLY A 417 0.01 -10.23 -17.78
C GLY A 417 0.27 -8.81 -17.24
N ILE A 418 1.46 -8.53 -16.68
CA ILE A 418 1.91 -7.19 -16.27
C ILE A 418 3.43 -7.02 -16.44
N MET A 419 3.88 -5.83 -16.81
CA MET A 419 5.31 -5.49 -16.87
C MET A 419 5.84 -5.01 -15.52
N SER A 420 7.13 -5.19 -15.22
CA SER A 420 7.68 -4.77 -13.93
C SER A 420 7.59 -3.27 -13.70
N TRP A 421 7.77 -2.46 -14.74
CA TRP A 421 7.60 -0.99 -14.66
C TRP A 421 6.12 -0.58 -14.64
N GLU A 422 5.19 -1.40 -15.16
CA GLU A 422 3.74 -1.16 -15.01
C GLU A 422 3.32 -1.31 -13.55
N LEU A 423 3.90 -2.29 -12.84
CA LEU A 423 3.71 -2.45 -11.40
C LEU A 423 4.25 -1.24 -10.63
N ASP A 424 5.48 -0.79 -10.91
CA ASP A 424 6.06 0.39 -10.26
C ASP A 424 5.18 1.64 -10.49
N ARG A 425 4.70 1.84 -11.72
CA ARG A 425 3.73 2.89 -12.07
C ARG A 425 2.47 2.80 -11.24
N LEU A 426 1.89 1.60 -11.12
CA LEU A 426 0.67 1.38 -10.35
C LEU A 426 0.91 1.74 -8.88
N LEU A 427 2.02 1.28 -8.29
CA LEU A 427 2.38 1.59 -6.91
C LEU A 427 2.55 3.09 -6.68
N TRP A 428 3.24 3.80 -7.58
CA TRP A 428 3.34 5.27 -7.50
C TRP A 428 1.97 5.95 -7.58
N ALA A 429 1.10 5.51 -8.49
CA ALA A 429 -0.26 6.05 -8.61
C ALA A 429 -1.07 5.84 -7.32
N ARG A 430 -0.98 4.65 -6.71
CA ARG A 430 -1.63 4.34 -5.42
C ARG A 430 -1.08 5.14 -4.26
N SER A 431 0.24 5.36 -4.21
CA SER A 431 0.84 6.22 -3.19
C SER A 431 0.34 7.66 -3.30
N VAL A 432 0.21 8.19 -4.52
CA VAL A 432 -0.35 9.53 -4.75
C VAL A 432 -1.83 9.59 -4.34
N GLU A 433 -2.65 8.61 -4.73
CA GLU A 433 -4.07 8.51 -4.34
C GLU A 433 -4.25 8.45 -2.82
N ASN A 434 -3.50 7.56 -2.15
CA ASN A 434 -3.57 7.34 -0.70
C ASN A 434 -3.11 8.59 0.06
N LEU A 435 -2.07 9.26 -0.41
CA LEU A 435 -1.60 10.50 0.19
C LEU A 435 -2.61 11.64 0.03
N ALA A 436 -3.19 11.79 -1.16
CA ALA A 436 -4.24 12.77 -1.40
C ALA A 436 -5.44 12.50 -0.49
N THR A 437 -5.85 11.24 -0.37
CA THR A 437 -6.94 10.82 0.50
C THR A 437 -6.63 11.07 1.98
N ALA A 438 -5.42 10.75 2.45
CA ALA A 438 -4.97 11.06 3.80
C ALA A 438 -4.96 12.56 4.08
N THR A 439 -4.50 13.37 3.13
CA THR A 439 -4.43 14.83 3.25
C THR A 439 -5.83 15.46 3.33
N THR A 440 -6.72 15.06 2.43
CA THR A 440 -8.12 15.52 2.41
C THR A 440 -8.84 15.10 3.69
N THR A 441 -8.73 13.84 4.11
CA THR A 441 -9.38 13.34 5.33
C THR A 441 -8.87 14.04 6.60
N LEU A 442 -7.56 14.26 6.73
CA LEU A 442 -7.00 15.01 7.87
C LEU A 442 -7.46 16.47 7.88
N THR A 443 -7.52 17.10 6.71
CA THR A 443 -7.99 18.49 6.58
C THR A 443 -9.48 18.60 6.93
N SER A 444 -10.32 17.71 6.40
CA SER A 444 -11.75 17.68 6.71
C SER A 444 -11.99 17.40 8.19
N LEU A 445 -11.22 16.48 8.79
CA LEU A 445 -11.29 16.20 10.23
C LEU A 445 -10.91 17.44 11.05
N ALA A 446 -9.80 18.11 10.71
CA ALA A 446 -9.37 19.33 11.39
C ALA A 446 -10.40 20.46 11.27
N GLN A 447 -11.01 20.64 10.09
CA GLN A 447 -12.08 21.63 9.89
C GLN A 447 -13.33 21.30 10.72
N LEU A 448 -13.73 20.03 10.77
CA LEU A 448 -14.87 19.57 11.57
C LEU A 448 -14.63 19.79 13.06
N LEU A 449 -13.45 19.40 13.56
CA LEU A 449 -13.05 19.57 14.95
C LEU A 449 -12.92 21.05 15.33
N GLY A 450 -12.46 21.90 14.42
CA GLY A 450 -12.43 23.35 14.60
C GLY A 450 -13.83 23.97 14.72
N LYS A 451 -14.84 23.45 13.98
CA LYS A 451 -16.22 23.96 14.01
C LYS A 451 -17.01 23.49 15.23
N ILE A 452 -16.75 22.29 15.73
CA ILE A 452 -17.49 21.72 16.87
C ILE A 452 -16.63 21.78 18.12
N SER A 453 -16.58 22.94 18.79
CA SER A 453 -15.71 23.16 19.97
C SER A 453 -16.03 22.26 21.18
N ASN A 454 -17.22 21.70 21.25
CA ASN A 454 -17.74 20.99 22.43
C ASN A 454 -17.45 19.47 22.43
N ILE A 455 -16.73 18.94 21.43
CA ILE A 455 -16.35 17.52 21.37
C ILE A 455 -15.03 17.31 22.11
N VAL A 456 -15.00 16.36 23.04
CA VAL A 456 -13.77 15.91 23.72
C VAL A 456 -12.82 15.28 22.70
N ILE A 457 -11.62 15.84 22.56
CA ILE A 457 -10.53 15.24 21.78
C ILE A 457 -9.59 14.59 22.78
N LYS A 458 -9.56 13.26 22.78
CA LYS A 458 -8.66 12.47 23.58
C LYS A 458 -7.24 12.50 23.00
N ASP A 459 -6.24 12.25 23.84
CA ASP A 459 -4.83 12.34 23.47
C ASP A 459 -4.41 11.27 22.44
N ASP A 460 -5.09 10.13 22.39
CA ASP A 460 -4.94 9.07 21.38
C ASP A 460 -5.20 9.59 19.96
N VAL A 461 -6.33 10.26 19.73
CA VAL A 461 -6.70 10.85 18.44
C VAL A 461 -5.71 11.95 18.03
N ALA A 462 -5.26 12.77 18.97
CA ALA A 462 -4.26 13.79 18.70
C ALA A 462 -2.89 13.20 18.36
N SER A 463 -2.48 12.13 19.06
CA SER A 463 -1.24 11.42 18.80
C SER A 463 -1.25 10.73 17.44
N GLU A 464 -2.36 10.13 17.02
CA GLU A 464 -2.51 9.57 15.67
C GLU A 464 -2.46 10.63 14.57
N ALA A 465 -3.13 11.77 14.77
CA ALA A 465 -3.08 12.89 13.83
C ALA A 465 -1.67 13.46 13.68
N LEU A 466 -0.93 13.55 14.78
CA LEU A 466 0.50 13.93 14.78
C LEU A 466 1.34 12.86 14.07
N LYS A 467 1.17 11.57 14.37
CA LYS A 467 1.91 10.46 13.74
C LYS A 467 1.74 10.45 12.21
N LYS A 468 0.51 10.67 11.73
CA LYS A 468 0.22 10.80 10.28
C LYS A 468 0.84 12.06 9.67
N HIS A 469 0.88 13.17 10.39
CA HIS A 469 1.58 14.37 9.95
C HIS A 469 3.10 14.15 9.82
N TRP A 470 3.73 13.52 10.82
CA TRP A 470 5.17 13.19 10.80
C TRP A 470 5.55 12.27 9.64
N LEU A 471 4.74 11.25 9.34
CA LEU A 471 4.93 10.41 8.17
C LEU A 471 4.93 11.23 6.88
N ASN A 472 4.02 12.20 6.73
CA ASN A 472 3.94 13.06 5.54
C ASN A 472 5.10 14.06 5.38
N VAL A 473 5.69 14.56 6.48
CA VAL A 473 6.76 15.57 6.43
C VAL A 473 8.14 14.95 6.11
N ASN A 474 8.40 13.71 6.51
CA ASN A 474 9.68 13.03 6.28
C ASN A 474 9.78 12.22 4.97
N TRP A 475 8.74 12.25 4.11
CA TRP A 475 8.79 11.58 2.80
C TRP A 475 9.86 12.12 1.84
N ASN A 476 10.39 13.33 2.05
CA ASN A 476 11.51 13.83 1.25
C ASN A 476 12.83 13.06 1.50
N ASP A 477 12.94 12.32 2.61
CA ASP A 477 14.13 11.51 2.97
C ASP A 477 13.84 10.00 3.04
N MET A 478 12.60 9.55 2.86
CA MET A 478 12.26 8.12 2.80
C MET A 478 12.53 7.54 1.40
N LYS A 479 13.77 7.08 1.19
CA LYS A 479 14.06 6.08 0.16
C LYS A 479 13.36 4.76 0.51
N TYR A 480 12.71 4.17 -0.49
CA TYR A 480 12.30 2.77 -0.51
C TYR A 480 13.55 1.89 -0.47
N GLU A 481 13.98 1.54 0.73
CA GLU A 481 14.81 0.38 1.02
C GLU A 481 14.41 -0.05 2.43
N HIS A 482 13.73 -1.19 2.53
CA HIS A 482 13.42 -1.83 3.79
C HIS A 482 14.71 -2.33 4.43
N THR A 483 15.46 -1.42 5.07
CA THR A 483 16.39 -1.75 6.13
C THR A 483 16.34 -0.59 7.12
N PHE A 484 15.55 -0.74 8.19
CA PHE A 484 15.58 0.22 9.30
C PHE A 484 16.95 0.10 9.96
N HIS A 485 17.78 1.13 9.80
CA HIS A 485 19.15 1.15 10.30
C HIS A 485 19.25 1.69 11.74
N SER A 486 18.23 2.39 12.27
CA SER A 486 18.27 3.01 13.61
C SER A 486 17.15 2.54 14.55
N SER A 487 17.38 2.66 15.86
CA SER A 487 16.34 2.46 16.89
C SER A 487 15.29 3.57 16.84
N PHE A 488 14.04 3.26 17.21
CA PHE A 488 12.98 4.27 17.23
C PHE A 488 13.07 5.17 18.47
N VAL A 489 12.84 6.48 18.33
CA VAL A 489 12.79 7.43 19.46
C VAL A 489 11.50 7.28 20.28
N TYR A 490 10.44 6.69 19.73
CA TYR A 490 9.11 6.57 20.35
C TYR A 490 8.53 5.15 20.22
N TYR A 491 7.50 4.83 21.00
CA TYR A 491 6.76 3.58 20.87
C TYR A 491 5.80 3.63 19.66
N LEU A 492 5.72 2.54 18.88
CA LEU A 492 4.88 2.47 17.67
C LEU A 492 3.41 2.14 17.93
N CYS A 493 3.06 1.64 19.13
CA CYS A 493 1.69 1.32 19.54
C CYS A 493 1.46 1.68 21.01
N SER A 494 0.20 1.98 21.37
CA SER A 494 -0.20 2.28 22.74
C SER A 494 -0.39 1.00 23.59
N PRO A 495 -0.44 1.09 24.92
CA PRO A 495 -0.80 -0.04 25.81
C PRO A 495 -2.18 -0.63 25.54
N GLU A 496 -3.13 0.21 25.11
CA GLU A 496 -4.52 -0.16 24.89
C GLU A 496 -4.72 -1.02 23.63
N GLU A 497 -3.78 -0.96 22.68
CA GLU A 497 -3.76 -1.82 21.47
C GLU A 497 -3.53 -3.30 21.79
N ASN A 498 -3.05 -3.62 23.00
CA ASN A 498 -2.99 -4.98 23.52
C ASN A 498 -4.37 -5.49 23.97
N ILE A 499 -5.32 -5.55 23.03
CA ILE A 499 -6.70 -6.02 23.25
C ILE A 499 -6.79 -7.49 23.66
N TYR A 500 -5.71 -8.25 23.46
CA TYR A 500 -5.57 -9.65 23.81
C TYR A 500 -5.07 -9.86 25.24
N LYS A 501 -4.77 -8.77 25.96
CA LYS A 501 -4.25 -8.78 27.35
C LYS A 501 -3.04 -9.70 27.51
N ILE A 502 -2.13 -9.67 26.53
CA ILE A 502 -0.87 -10.41 26.59
C ILE A 502 0.01 -9.78 27.66
N ASP A 503 0.35 -10.51 28.71
CA ASP A 503 1.22 -10.01 29.79
C ASP A 503 2.41 -10.97 30.00
N PHE A 504 3.63 -10.46 29.84
CA PHE A 504 4.85 -11.22 30.10
C PHE A 504 5.12 -11.27 31.61
N VAL A 505 5.09 -12.48 32.17
CA VAL A 505 5.18 -12.71 33.62
C VAL A 505 6.53 -13.28 34.03
N ARG A 506 7.27 -13.91 33.12
CA ARG A 506 8.63 -14.38 33.37
C ARG A 506 9.46 -14.32 32.10
N PHE A 507 10.70 -13.92 32.25
CA PHE A 507 11.69 -13.91 31.18
C PHE A 507 13.01 -14.45 31.73
N LYS A 508 13.59 -15.46 31.06
CA LYS A 508 14.82 -16.14 31.48
C LYS A 508 15.71 -16.34 30.27
N ILE A 509 16.97 -15.93 30.35
CA ILE A 509 18.00 -16.21 29.33
C ILE A 509 19.00 -17.21 29.91
N ARG A 510 19.31 -18.26 29.15
CA ARG A 510 20.39 -19.22 29.44
C ARG A 510 21.37 -19.32 28.29
N ASP A 511 22.64 -19.53 28.61
CA ASP A 511 23.63 -19.97 27.63
C ASP A 511 23.33 -21.42 27.22
N MET A 512 23.28 -21.70 25.91
CA MET A 512 22.99 -23.03 25.39
C MET A 512 24.20 -23.98 25.47
N ASP A 513 25.42 -23.45 25.48
CA ASP A 513 26.63 -24.26 25.53
C ASP A 513 26.99 -24.65 26.99
N SER A 514 26.88 -23.72 27.96
CA SER A 514 27.17 -24.00 29.38
C SER A 514 25.95 -24.32 30.27
N GLY A 515 24.74 -23.99 29.82
CA GLY A 515 23.51 -24.08 30.63
C GLY A 515 23.37 -23.00 31.71
N THR A 516 24.32 -22.07 31.83
CA THR A 516 24.32 -20.99 32.83
C THR A 516 23.15 -20.04 32.59
N VAL A 517 22.40 -19.69 33.64
CA VAL A 517 21.35 -18.67 33.56
C VAL A 517 21.98 -17.28 33.61
N LEU A 518 21.87 -16.55 32.51
CA LEU A 518 22.50 -15.25 32.32
C LEU A 518 21.63 -14.11 32.86
N PHE A 519 20.31 -14.29 32.83
CA PHE A 519 19.34 -13.33 33.34
C PHE A 519 18.02 -14.02 33.64
N GLU A 520 17.35 -13.62 34.72
CA GLU A 520 15.98 -14.05 35.01
C GLU A 520 15.21 -12.96 35.74
N ILE A 521 14.01 -12.67 35.26
CA ILE A 521 13.05 -11.77 35.93
C ILE A 521 11.68 -12.44 36.00
N LYS A 522 11.03 -12.32 37.15
CA LYS A 522 9.65 -12.76 37.40
C LYS A 522 8.85 -11.55 37.86
N LYS A 523 7.72 -11.31 37.19
CA LYS A 523 6.77 -10.28 37.60
C LYS A 523 6.00 -10.78 38.83
N PRO A 524 5.89 -10.01 39.92
CA PRO A 524 5.13 -10.43 41.10
C PRO A 524 3.63 -10.55 40.77
N PRO A 525 2.90 -11.46 41.47
CA PRO A 525 1.47 -11.65 41.28
C PRO A 525 0.69 -10.37 41.61
N ALA A 526 -0.46 -10.18 40.95
CA ALA A 526 -1.25 -8.95 41.05
C ALA A 526 -1.68 -8.57 42.48
N SER A 527 -1.74 -9.54 43.40
CA SER A 527 -2.10 -9.37 44.81
C SER A 527 -1.07 -8.62 45.67
N GLU A 528 0.17 -8.48 45.20
CA GLU A 528 1.26 -7.81 45.95
C GLU A 528 1.56 -6.39 45.43
N ARG A 529 0.79 -5.90 44.44
CA ARG A 529 0.96 -4.56 43.89
C ARG A 529 0.31 -3.54 44.84
N LEU A 530 1.14 -2.72 45.50
CA LEU A 530 0.66 -1.58 46.29
C LEU A 530 -0.21 -0.66 45.42
N PRO A 531 -1.35 -0.15 45.92
CA PRO A 531 -2.18 0.79 45.17
C PRO A 531 -1.44 2.13 45.07
N ILE A 532 -0.85 2.40 43.90
CA ILE A 532 -0.25 3.70 43.58
C ILE A 532 -1.34 4.62 43.02
N ASN A 533 -1.32 5.89 43.42
CA ASN A 533 -2.28 6.92 42.97
C ASN A 533 -2.36 6.97 41.42
N PRO A 534 -3.57 7.03 40.82
CA PRO A 534 -3.75 7.02 39.35
C PRO A 534 -3.13 8.20 38.60
N ARG A 535 -2.63 9.21 39.31
CA ARG A 535 -2.04 10.43 38.72
C ARG A 535 -0.53 10.31 38.47
N ASP A 536 0.13 9.26 38.97
CA ASP A 536 1.58 9.04 38.85
C ASP A 536 1.96 7.80 38.02
N LEU A 537 0.99 7.12 37.39
CA LEU A 537 1.32 5.99 36.48
C LEU A 537 1.78 6.53 35.12
N ASP A 538 3.07 6.39 34.83
CA ASP A 538 3.56 6.44 33.45
C ASP A 538 2.86 5.31 32.66
N PRO A 539 2.09 5.61 31.60
CA PRO A 539 1.43 4.59 30.78
C PRO A 539 2.43 3.66 30.07
N ASN A 540 3.72 4.03 29.98
CA ASN A 540 4.80 3.19 29.47
C ASN A 540 5.55 2.42 30.57
N ALA A 541 5.12 2.51 31.83
CA ALA A 541 5.74 1.79 32.95
C ALA A 541 5.74 0.27 32.68
N GLY A 542 6.94 -0.29 32.50
CA GLY A 542 7.15 -1.72 32.24
C GLY A 542 7.34 -2.12 30.76
N ARG A 543 7.35 -1.17 29.81
CA ARG A 543 7.67 -1.42 28.38
C ARG A 543 9.14 -1.20 28.02
N PHE A 544 9.92 -0.68 28.96
CA PHE A 544 11.36 -0.49 28.83
C PHE A 544 12.11 -1.37 29.82
N VAL A 545 13.13 -2.10 29.36
CA VAL A 545 13.99 -2.92 30.22
C VAL A 545 15.45 -2.54 30.01
N ARG A 546 16.18 -2.35 31.11
CA ARG A 546 17.62 -2.11 31.08
C ARG A 546 18.35 -3.38 31.47
N TYR A 547 19.13 -3.93 30.55
CA TYR A 547 19.92 -5.13 30.78
C TYR A 547 21.35 -4.80 31.17
N GLN A 548 21.86 -5.56 32.14
CA GLN A 548 23.26 -5.54 32.55
C GLN A 548 23.84 -6.93 32.35
N PHE A 549 24.77 -7.03 31.42
CA PHE A 549 25.48 -8.24 31.09
C PHE A 549 26.99 -8.05 31.29
N THR A 550 27.70 -9.17 31.31
CA THR A 550 29.16 -9.19 31.36
C THR A 550 29.75 -9.16 29.94
N PRO A 551 31.03 -8.78 29.78
CA PRO A 551 31.71 -8.83 28.48
C PRO A 551 31.69 -10.22 27.82
N ALA A 552 31.61 -11.28 28.61
CA ALA A 552 31.52 -12.66 28.12
C ALA A 552 30.25 -12.91 27.28
N PHE A 553 29.18 -12.14 27.51
CA PHE A 553 27.92 -12.27 26.79
C PHE A 553 28.07 -12.03 25.28
N LEU A 554 28.92 -11.07 24.88
CA LEU A 554 29.15 -10.75 23.46
C LEU A 554 29.93 -11.83 22.69
N ARG A 555 30.50 -12.80 23.40
CA ARG A 555 31.25 -13.93 22.82
C ARG A 555 30.45 -15.24 22.82
N LEU A 556 29.20 -15.22 23.30
CA LEU A 556 28.34 -16.39 23.26
C LEU A 556 27.92 -16.69 21.82
N ARG A 557 27.86 -17.98 21.49
CA ARG A 557 27.41 -18.44 20.17
C ARG A 557 25.89 -18.47 20.07
N GLN A 558 25.23 -19.01 21.10
CA GLN A 558 23.80 -19.22 21.11
C GLN A 558 23.24 -19.10 22.52
N VAL A 559 22.09 -18.42 22.67
CA VAL A 559 21.37 -18.33 23.94
C VAL A 559 19.91 -18.75 23.77
N GLY A 560 19.35 -19.39 24.79
CA GLY A 560 17.94 -19.74 24.87
C GLY A 560 17.21 -18.75 25.77
N ALA A 561 16.20 -18.06 25.24
CA ALA A 561 15.33 -17.18 26.02
C ALA A 561 13.97 -17.86 26.23
N THR A 562 13.70 -18.28 27.46
CA THR A 562 12.40 -18.78 27.87
C THR A 562 11.52 -17.62 28.32
N VAL A 563 10.34 -17.49 27.71
CA VAL A 563 9.34 -16.48 28.02
C VAL A 563 8.04 -17.12 28.47
N GLU A 564 7.50 -16.68 29.60
CA GLU A 564 6.18 -17.07 30.07
C GLU A 564 5.26 -15.85 30.05
N PHE A 565 4.08 -16.03 29.47
CA PHE A 565 3.11 -14.96 29.32
C PHE A 565 1.68 -15.47 29.48
N THR A 566 0.79 -14.61 29.95
CA THR A 566 -0.65 -14.90 30.03
C THR A 566 -1.38 -14.25 28.88
N VAL A 567 -2.43 -14.90 28.39
CA VAL A 567 -3.33 -14.35 27.37
C VAL A 567 -4.72 -14.19 27.97
N GLY A 568 -5.44 -13.14 27.56
CA GLY A 568 -6.84 -12.91 27.95
C GLY A 568 -7.82 -13.86 27.27
N ASP A 569 -9.10 -13.49 27.27
CA ASP A 569 -10.19 -14.38 26.84
C ASP A 569 -10.33 -14.50 25.32
N LYS A 570 -9.63 -13.64 24.57
CA LYS A 570 -9.63 -13.69 23.10
C LYS A 570 -8.55 -14.65 22.60
N PRO A 571 -8.86 -15.53 21.63
CA PRO A 571 -7.84 -16.35 21.00
C PRO A 571 -6.81 -15.49 20.29
N VAL A 572 -5.56 -15.91 20.37
CA VAL A 572 -4.42 -15.25 19.75
C VAL A 572 -3.87 -16.20 18.70
N ASN A 573 -4.07 -15.83 17.43
CA ASN A 573 -3.57 -16.57 16.27
C ASN A 573 -2.34 -15.87 15.71
N ASN A 574 -1.46 -16.66 15.07
CA ASN A 574 -0.26 -16.18 14.39
C ASN A 574 0.55 -15.16 15.22
N PHE A 575 0.79 -15.47 16.50
CA PHE A 575 1.54 -14.57 17.36
C PHE A 575 3.03 -14.60 16.96
N ARG A 576 3.56 -13.43 16.62
CA ARG A 576 4.92 -13.27 16.06
C ARG A 576 5.64 -12.14 16.76
N MET A 577 6.94 -12.28 16.99
CA MET A 577 7.81 -11.22 17.47
C MET A 577 8.95 -10.99 16.51
N ILE A 578 9.15 -9.73 16.14
CA ILE A 578 10.34 -9.26 15.42
C ILE A 578 11.14 -8.41 16.39
N GLU A 579 12.38 -8.80 16.68
CA GLU A 579 13.26 -8.10 17.60
C GLU A 579 14.52 -7.64 16.89
N ARG A 580 14.83 -6.34 16.95
CA ARG A 580 15.96 -5.73 16.25
C ARG A 580 16.93 -5.12 17.24
N HIS A 581 18.22 -5.42 17.11
CA HIS A 581 19.29 -4.91 17.96
C HIS A 581 20.19 -3.97 17.19
N TYR A 582 20.55 -2.85 17.81
CA TYR A 582 21.33 -1.78 17.22
C TYR A 582 22.46 -1.36 18.16
N PHE A 583 23.60 -0.96 17.61
CA PHE A 583 24.63 -0.21 18.32
C PHE A 583 24.85 1.11 17.58
N ARG A 584 24.66 2.26 18.25
CA ARG A 584 24.82 3.60 17.64
C ARG A 584 24.10 3.80 16.29
N ASN A 585 22.86 3.29 16.19
CA ASN A 585 22.07 3.32 14.94
C ASN A 585 22.69 2.52 13.78
N GLN A 586 23.45 1.47 14.09
CA GLN A 586 23.84 0.43 13.16
C GLN A 586 23.16 -0.87 13.58
N LEU A 587 22.41 -1.49 12.67
CA LEU A 587 21.74 -2.76 12.92
C LEU A 587 22.79 -3.87 13.14
N LEU A 588 22.74 -4.51 14.30
CA LEU A 588 23.56 -5.68 14.62
C LEU A 588 22.90 -6.95 14.10
N LYS A 589 21.64 -7.17 14.47
CA LYS A 589 20.86 -8.33 14.03
C LYS A 589 19.36 -8.08 14.18
N SER A 590 18.58 -8.73 13.33
CA SER A 590 17.13 -8.85 13.46
C SER A 590 16.79 -10.32 13.69
N PHE A 591 15.97 -10.58 14.70
CA PHE A 591 15.41 -11.88 15.01
C PHE A 591 13.92 -11.87 14.72
N ASP A 592 13.40 -12.99 14.24
CA ASP A 592 12.02 -13.14 13.82
C ASP A 592 11.49 -14.49 14.30
N PHE A 593 10.61 -14.45 15.29
CA PHE A 593 10.11 -15.63 15.98
C PHE A 593 8.60 -15.74 15.87
N HIS A 594 8.13 -16.95 15.63
CA HIS A 594 6.70 -17.27 15.58
C HIS A 594 6.36 -18.14 16.79
N PHE A 595 5.47 -17.63 17.65
CA PHE A 595 4.94 -18.37 18.80
C PHE A 595 3.82 -19.33 18.38
N GLY A 596 3.10 -19.00 17.29
CA GLY A 596 1.97 -19.79 16.79
C GLY A 596 0.65 -19.45 17.48
N PHE A 597 -0.17 -20.47 17.76
CA PHE A 597 -1.44 -20.33 18.46
C PHE A 597 -1.23 -20.28 19.98
N CYS A 598 -1.76 -19.25 20.64
CA CYS A 598 -1.70 -19.14 22.10
C CYS A 598 -3.05 -19.46 22.72
N ILE A 599 -3.05 -20.32 23.73
CA ILE A 599 -4.28 -20.80 24.38
C ILE A 599 -4.93 -19.65 25.17
N PRO A 600 -6.23 -19.33 24.93
CA PRO A 600 -6.94 -18.26 25.65
C PRO A 600 -7.04 -18.53 27.15
N SER A 601 -7.15 -17.45 27.95
CA SER A 601 -7.33 -17.47 29.40
C SER A 601 -6.35 -18.40 30.14
N SER A 602 -5.13 -18.50 29.63
CA SER A 602 -4.13 -19.44 30.13
C SER A 602 -2.74 -18.82 30.16
N LYS A 603 -1.82 -19.53 30.82
CA LYS A 603 -0.39 -19.20 30.82
C LYS A 603 0.31 -20.05 29.75
N ASN A 604 0.99 -19.38 28.85
CA ASN A 604 1.74 -19.96 27.75
C ASN A 604 3.24 -19.81 28.01
N THR A 605 4.04 -20.74 27.52
CA THR A 605 5.50 -20.72 27.63
C THR A 605 6.10 -20.98 26.26
N CYS A 606 7.06 -20.15 25.85
CA CYS A 606 7.79 -20.32 24.62
C CYS A 606 9.29 -20.16 24.89
N GLU A 607 10.11 -20.86 24.11
CA GLU A 607 11.56 -20.71 24.16
C GLU A 607 12.07 -20.33 22.78
N HIS A 608 12.72 -19.16 22.70
CA HIS A 608 13.37 -18.69 21.50
C HIS A 608 14.87 -18.96 21.57
N ILE A 609 15.42 -19.43 20.47
CA ILE A 609 16.84 -19.68 20.34
C ILE A 609 17.46 -18.56 19.52
N TYR A 610 18.39 -17.83 20.13
CA TYR A 610 19.09 -16.72 19.52
C TYR A 610 20.48 -17.16 19.10
N ASP A 611 20.71 -17.20 17.78
CA ASP A 611 22.05 -17.36 17.23
C ASP A 611 22.71 -15.99 17.13
N PHE A 612 23.85 -15.79 17.78
CA PHE A 612 24.52 -14.48 17.75
C PHE A 612 25.30 -14.32 16.44
N PRO A 613 25.33 -13.11 15.86
CA PRO A 613 26.22 -12.84 14.73
C PRO A 613 27.67 -12.84 15.21
N PRO A 614 28.64 -13.23 14.37
CA PRO A 614 30.05 -13.02 14.70
C PRO A 614 30.32 -11.51 14.76
N LEU A 615 30.68 -11.01 15.94
CA LEU A 615 31.04 -9.61 16.16
C LEU A 615 32.57 -9.47 16.05
N SER A 616 33.05 -8.37 15.45
CA SER A 616 34.50 -8.07 15.42
C SER A 616 34.98 -7.66 16.82
N GLU A 617 36.25 -7.95 17.15
CA GLU A 617 36.83 -7.55 18.45
C GLU A 617 36.81 -6.02 18.65
N GLU A 618 36.92 -5.24 17.57
CA GLU A 618 36.76 -3.78 17.61
C GLU A 618 35.35 -3.38 18.08
N LEU A 619 34.31 -3.98 17.49
CA LEU A 619 32.93 -3.69 17.83
C LEU A 619 32.58 -4.18 19.24
N ILE A 620 33.12 -5.33 19.66
CA ILE A 620 32.96 -5.85 21.04
C ILE A 620 33.53 -4.85 22.05
N ASN A 621 34.74 -4.34 21.80
CA ASN A 621 35.37 -3.36 22.70
C ASN A 621 34.57 -2.05 22.76
N GLU A 622 34.09 -1.55 21.62
CA GLU A 622 33.22 -0.37 21.58
C GLU A 622 31.92 -0.59 22.37
N MET A 623 31.25 -1.73 22.20
CA MET A 623 30.01 -2.05 22.94
C MET A 623 30.23 -2.19 24.45
N ILE A 624 31.41 -2.62 24.89
CA ILE A 624 31.78 -2.68 26.32
C ILE A 624 32.04 -1.28 26.88
N HIS A 625 32.73 -0.41 26.13
CA HIS A 625 33.07 0.95 26.57
C HIS A 625 31.88 1.93 26.53
N HIS A 626 30.84 1.61 25.76
CA HIS A 626 29.68 2.46 25.54
C HIS A 626 28.37 1.81 26.03
N PRO A 627 28.16 1.73 27.37
CA PRO A 627 26.96 1.13 27.93
C PRO A 627 25.70 1.91 27.50
N TYR A 628 24.61 1.17 27.26
CA TYR A 628 23.28 1.68 26.87
C TYR A 628 23.21 2.32 25.47
N GLU A 629 24.32 2.41 24.74
CA GLU A 629 24.32 2.76 23.31
C GLU A 629 23.95 1.57 22.42
N THR A 630 23.95 0.36 22.99
CA THR A 630 23.28 -0.80 22.39
C THR A 630 21.82 -0.80 22.82
N GLN A 631 20.91 -0.86 21.85
CA GLN A 631 19.46 -0.76 22.05
C GLN A 631 18.73 -1.80 21.22
N SER A 632 17.53 -2.18 21.66
CA SER A 632 16.65 -3.04 20.87
C SER A 632 15.20 -2.57 20.88
N ASP A 633 14.52 -2.94 19.79
CA ASP A 633 13.08 -2.79 19.62
C ASP A 633 12.48 -4.18 19.40
N SER A 634 11.55 -4.58 20.28
CA SER A 634 10.80 -5.84 20.17
C SER A 634 9.35 -5.53 19.77
N PHE A 635 8.96 -5.91 18.57
CA PHE A 635 7.64 -5.70 17.97
C PHE A 635 6.84 -7.01 18.02
N TYR A 636 5.64 -6.97 18.60
CA TYR A 636 4.77 -8.13 18.72
C TYR A 636 3.52 -7.97 17.86
N PHE A 637 3.26 -8.97 17.03
CA PHE A 637 2.16 -9.00 16.06
C PHE A 637 1.20 -10.14 16.37
N VAL A 638 -0.09 -9.88 16.23
CA VAL A 638 -1.16 -10.89 16.20
C VAL A 638 -1.92 -10.69 14.90
N ASP A 639 -2.02 -11.74 14.08
CA ASP A 639 -2.60 -11.67 12.72
C ASP A 639 -2.05 -10.47 11.91
N ASP A 640 -0.71 -10.35 11.90
CA ASP A 640 0.07 -9.29 11.21
C ASP A 640 -0.23 -7.85 11.66
N ARG A 641 -0.94 -7.66 12.77
CA ARG A 641 -1.17 -6.34 13.40
C ARG A 641 -0.29 -6.17 14.63
N LEU A 642 0.42 -5.05 14.70
CA LEU A 642 1.23 -4.69 15.86
C LEU A 642 0.32 -4.47 17.08
N VAL A 643 0.55 -5.23 18.15
CA VAL A 643 -0.24 -5.13 19.40
C VAL A 643 0.59 -4.69 20.59
N MET A 644 1.90 -4.93 20.57
CA MET A 644 2.83 -4.49 21.61
C MET A 644 4.16 -4.09 21.01
N HIS A 645 4.80 -3.11 21.62
CA HIS A 645 6.15 -2.68 21.29
C HIS A 645 6.91 -2.41 22.59
N ASN A 646 7.98 -3.17 22.79
CA ASN A 646 8.86 -3.04 23.94
C ASN A 646 10.23 -2.58 23.49
N LYS A 647 10.95 -1.93 24.40
CA LYS A 647 12.29 -1.39 24.15
C LYS A 647 13.26 -1.88 25.22
N ALA A 648 14.53 -1.98 24.86
CA ALA A 648 15.57 -2.23 25.84
C ALA A 648 16.88 -1.53 25.50
N ASP A 649 17.69 -1.30 26.53
CA ASP A 649 19.11 -0.92 26.39
C ASP A 649 20.01 -1.90 27.14
N TYR A 650 21.25 -2.01 26.69
CA TYR A 650 22.19 -3.04 27.14
C TYR A 650 23.51 -2.43 27.61
N SER A 651 23.98 -2.86 28.77
CA SER A 651 25.35 -2.67 29.22
C SER A 651 26.09 -3.99 29.21
N TYR A 652 27.35 -3.99 28.75
CA TYR A 652 28.25 -5.13 28.77
C TYR A 652 29.47 -4.92 29.68
N SER A 653 29.45 -3.90 30.55
CA SER A 653 30.59 -3.51 31.39
C SER A 653 30.86 -4.47 32.57
N GLY A 654 29.93 -5.38 32.89
CA GLY A 654 30.08 -6.33 34.00
C GLY A 654 29.96 -5.74 35.40
N THR A 655 29.60 -4.46 35.54
CA THR A 655 29.30 -3.82 36.83
C THR A 655 27.78 -3.71 37.03
N PRO A 656 27.22 -4.19 38.16
CA PRO A 656 25.80 -4.03 38.48
C PRO A 656 25.41 -2.56 38.71
#